data_AF-A0A2E9QFF2-F1
#
_entry.id   AF-A0A2E9QFF2-F1
#
_cell.length_a   1.000
_cell.length_b   1.000
_cell.length_c   1.000
_cell.angle_alpha   90.00
_cell.angle_beta   90.00
_cell.angle_gamma   90.00
#
_symmetry.space_group_name_H-M   'P 1'
#
loop_
_entity.id
_entity.type
_entity.pdbx_description
1 polymer ?
#
loop_
_entity_poly.entity_id
_entity_poly.type
_entity_poly.pdbx_seq_one_letter_code
_entity_poly.pdbx_strand_id
1 'polypeptide(L)'
;MIPMRNKNTPVKENRVCLCRKVLHFVRVANLSPLAAFVAFGLLPLLCLAIPRYLYAEGEPEKTVVIGPFQPYQSTVSNELQTDIRGRLELLLSQNGYQVYFARAQTLEGALQEARQYGAAYLVSGFYRQGKINLEVFGQIYNPETGYVIDAINVSDNLERLQDVKGLENLQLDEEELKESREQRIQEFSRKVSIRIRSNPNRQERRFNIDENLLSHPLSDEVQFSVQSGGSDTDDVFQILTEQDITVASNVARSLEKQPVSVTVIDRKKIRLSGARTINELLMIYVPGFFMVEDQDDVIAAFRGLAPDNNAKVLMLLNGQNINTEWFWGPPDGILQGVDMEFIERIEVIRGPGSVTLGQGALLGVINIVTRNGKTHPDTVLTASTGKDGYGHLSFQSGIRGEDVPDLRAYAYMGRTYYPGQRLRNEAYARDKGYEGVDDLRLQNFYDFQIKPTANINDSFEQVVIDNAGNPGLQQDGFSLVRRRTVYTSGNRLKRSDNTTAMTTLAYRNLELDLFYTDQQRDIYNFYRDRNEVQNIVKHVNGKYRFDLGSSASLRIGGFFTQDDIILHSHSGFVMGGTREERYGGSMLLNWETSRNNRLAIGAEYRKYDMGLPDKNGNNFIVNQANDTLLGNVNQTHQYVYTNTIDVGSFFVEDYYSISSSLDFFGAFRFDKQRYWGSNVSPRLGFLYSWSQDLRFRLSYQEGFRGSPGVAYSGGFQKDGHLRTDNFDDIEAAAIPNPDGSGNYRNIPKTKPEKMKSFEFAANYRFNENWDFEIVTFYNRVKNIIDVGVMFQDSAVFQMPQVGNDEPGDWNGFWFYKNNNGELRQVGAEFGFNFRSRSLEMGLNHSVVRVVSASSQNIGGMYLTTDSENKHHRAYPENVTRFFILYSPIKPLALSLNYLYFPNWYSPNGNRVEGSQLLNAGVAYDITENMEIAVTGKNLLNYTNPFPMNANAGGRDLSDGAASLEGTTYWVTFKYTF
;
A
#
# COMPACT_ATOMS: atom_id res chain seq x y z
N MET A 1 -5.38 -16.02 32.79
CA MET A 1 -4.69 -16.67 33.92
C MET A 1 -5.08 -18.14 33.95
N ILE A 2 -4.13 -19.06 33.81
CA ILE A 2 -4.32 -20.52 33.99
C ILE A 2 -3.26 -20.97 35.00
N PRO A 3 -3.61 -21.79 36.02
CA PRO A 3 -2.73 -22.07 37.15
C PRO A 3 -1.60 -23.04 36.77
N MET A 4 -0.41 -22.80 37.33
CA MET A 4 0.75 -23.68 37.21
C MET A 4 0.44 -25.07 37.79
N ARG A 5 0.73 -26.14 37.02
CA ARG A 5 0.78 -27.52 37.51
C ARG A 5 2.14 -28.16 37.19
N ASN A 6 2.50 -29.09 38.08
CA ASN A 6 3.81 -29.67 38.38
C ASN A 6 4.68 -30.19 37.22
N LYS A 7 6.01 -30.14 37.45
CA LYS A 7 7.14 -30.41 36.52
C LYS A 7 7.33 -31.85 36.00
N ASN A 8 6.50 -32.84 36.33
CA ASN A 8 6.83 -34.25 36.03
C ASN A 8 5.69 -35.03 35.33
N THR A 9 5.41 -34.73 34.07
CA THR A 9 4.61 -35.64 33.22
C THR A 9 5.12 -35.60 31.78
N PRO A 10 5.45 -36.75 31.14
CA PRO A 10 6.03 -36.76 29.81
C PRO A 10 5.00 -36.32 28.75
N VAL A 11 5.29 -35.22 28.07
CA VAL A 11 4.49 -34.64 26.98
C VAL A 11 4.73 -35.44 25.70
N LYS A 12 3.94 -36.49 25.45
CA LYS A 12 3.97 -37.20 24.17
C LYS A 12 2.65 -37.31 23.40
N GLU A 13 1.53 -36.76 23.88
CA GLU A 13 0.23 -37.01 23.22
C GLU A 13 -0.64 -35.82 22.80
N ASN A 14 -0.20 -34.56 22.91
CA ASN A 14 -1.09 -33.41 22.59
C ASN A 14 -0.74 -32.57 21.35
N ARG A 15 0.12 -33.03 20.43
CA ARG A 15 0.52 -32.24 19.24
C ARG A 15 -0.43 -32.30 18.02
N VAL A 16 -1.54 -33.03 18.06
CA VAL A 16 -2.46 -33.17 16.89
C VAL A 16 -3.85 -32.53 17.09
N CYS A 17 -4.12 -31.93 18.26
CA CYS A 17 -5.48 -31.52 18.60
C CYS A 17 -5.90 -30.10 18.15
N LEU A 18 -4.96 -29.25 17.70
CA LEU A 18 -5.26 -27.84 17.39
C LEU A 18 -5.99 -27.65 16.04
N CYS A 19 -5.54 -28.32 14.97
CA CYS A 19 -6.14 -28.17 13.64
C CYS A 19 -7.60 -28.67 13.56
N ARG A 20 -7.94 -29.75 14.28
CA ARG A 20 -9.30 -30.32 14.28
C ARG A 20 -10.30 -29.53 15.12
N LYS A 21 -9.83 -28.84 16.17
CA LYS A 21 -10.67 -27.97 17.01
C LYS A 21 -10.87 -26.58 16.40
N VAL A 22 -9.87 -26.04 15.68
CA VAL A 22 -9.99 -24.78 14.93
C VAL A 22 -11.10 -24.87 13.87
N LEU A 23 -11.18 -25.98 13.13
CA LEU A 23 -12.25 -26.21 12.13
C LEU A 23 -13.65 -26.44 12.74
N HIS A 24 -13.74 -26.88 14.00
CA HIS A 24 -15.03 -27.05 14.70
C HIS A 24 -15.49 -25.76 15.41
N PHE A 25 -14.56 -24.92 15.86
CA PHE A 25 -14.86 -23.64 16.54
C PHE A 25 -15.33 -22.54 15.58
N VAL A 26 -14.87 -22.57 14.32
CA VAL A 26 -15.35 -21.70 13.21
C VAL A 26 -16.85 -21.87 12.94
N ARG A 27 -17.46 -22.99 13.36
CA ARG A 27 -18.87 -23.28 13.13
C ARG A 27 -19.83 -22.86 14.26
N VAL A 28 -19.33 -22.46 15.45
CA VAL A 28 -20.19 -22.40 16.66
C VAL A 28 -20.07 -21.11 17.50
N ALA A 29 -19.07 -20.25 17.30
CA ALA A 29 -18.89 -19.08 18.17
C ALA A 29 -19.05 -17.74 17.44
N ASN A 30 -20.09 -16.97 17.83
CA ASN A 30 -20.27 -15.54 17.57
C ASN A 30 -19.17 -14.71 18.28
N LEU A 31 -17.90 -14.90 17.92
CA LEU A 31 -16.78 -14.09 18.42
C LEU A 31 -16.62 -12.85 17.54
N SER A 32 -16.36 -11.70 18.17
CA SER A 32 -15.99 -10.50 17.42
C SER A 32 -14.67 -10.74 16.66
N PRO A 33 -14.47 -10.17 15.46
CA PRO A 33 -13.25 -10.34 14.67
C PRO A 33 -11.97 -9.92 15.42
N LEU A 34 -12.06 -8.95 16.34
CA LEU A 34 -10.96 -8.58 17.24
C LEU A 34 -10.60 -9.73 18.18
N ALA A 35 -11.60 -10.46 18.71
CA ALA A 35 -11.39 -11.64 19.52
C ALA A 35 -10.86 -12.83 18.69
N ALA A 36 -11.26 -12.96 17.42
CA ALA A 36 -10.69 -13.94 16.49
C ALA A 36 -9.23 -13.59 16.10
N PHE A 37 -8.92 -12.32 15.86
CA PHE A 37 -7.57 -11.82 15.61
C PHE A 37 -6.65 -12.04 16.82
N VAL A 38 -7.16 -11.75 18.02
CA VAL A 38 -6.48 -12.06 19.28
C VAL A 38 -6.31 -13.57 19.46
N ALA A 39 -7.33 -14.39 19.19
CA ALA A 39 -7.28 -15.85 19.42
C ALA A 39 -6.51 -16.67 18.37
N PHE A 40 -6.48 -16.24 17.10
CA PHE A 40 -5.89 -16.98 15.98
C PHE A 40 -4.63 -16.32 15.39
N GLY A 41 -4.43 -15.02 15.60
CA GLY A 41 -3.20 -14.30 15.26
C GLY A 41 -2.31 -14.11 16.48
N LEU A 42 -2.71 -13.21 17.37
CA LEU A 42 -1.87 -12.74 18.47
C LEU A 42 -1.57 -13.80 19.55
N LEU A 43 -2.55 -14.63 19.95
CA LEU A 43 -2.36 -15.67 20.99
C LEU A 43 -1.46 -16.83 20.52
N PRO A 44 -1.59 -17.39 19.31
CA PRO A 44 -0.66 -18.40 18.82
C PRO A 44 0.75 -17.83 18.64
N LEU A 45 0.87 -16.59 18.14
CA LEU A 45 2.15 -15.87 18.02
C LEU A 45 2.77 -15.58 19.40
N LEU A 46 1.98 -15.10 20.38
CA LEU A 46 2.42 -14.90 21.77
C LEU A 46 2.74 -16.24 22.44
N CYS A 47 1.95 -17.29 22.27
CA CYS A 47 2.23 -18.61 22.85
C CYS A 47 3.44 -19.32 22.21
N LEU A 48 3.84 -18.93 20.99
CA LEU A 48 5.08 -19.39 20.33
C LEU A 48 6.28 -18.45 20.60
N ALA A 49 6.04 -17.16 20.87
CA ALA A 49 7.06 -16.15 21.17
C ALA A 49 7.43 -16.09 22.67
N ILE A 50 6.48 -16.35 23.58
CA ILE A 50 6.69 -16.35 25.04
C ILE A 50 7.61 -17.49 25.53
N PRO A 51 7.61 -18.70 24.93
CA PRO A 51 8.61 -19.72 25.27
C PRO A 51 10.05 -19.28 24.93
N ARG A 52 10.22 -18.42 23.91
CA ARG A 52 11.53 -17.89 23.46
C ARG A 52 12.24 -17.05 24.53
N TYR A 53 11.49 -16.50 25.49
CA TYR A 53 12.04 -15.70 26.59
C TYR A 53 12.02 -16.39 27.96
N LEU A 54 11.26 -17.48 28.12
CA LEU A 54 11.08 -18.13 29.43
C LEU A 54 11.60 -19.57 29.52
N TYR A 55 11.97 -20.19 28.39
CA TYR A 55 12.55 -21.53 28.38
C TYR A 55 13.73 -21.58 27.41
N ALA A 56 14.91 -21.18 27.89
CA ALA A 56 16.16 -21.61 27.30
C ALA A 56 16.41 -23.06 27.77
N GLU A 57 15.96 -24.04 26.99
CA GLU A 57 16.32 -25.45 27.18
C GLU A 57 17.39 -25.86 26.17
N GLY A 58 18.54 -26.29 26.70
CA GLY A 58 19.68 -26.87 25.99
C GLY A 58 20.73 -25.83 25.61
N GLU A 59 21.81 -25.72 26.38
CA GLU A 59 23.00 -25.02 25.88
C GLU A 59 23.45 -25.71 24.58
N PRO A 60 23.56 -24.99 23.44
CA PRO A 60 24.15 -25.59 22.25
C PRO A 60 25.58 -26.01 22.56
N GLU A 61 26.04 -27.11 21.98
CA GLU A 61 27.45 -27.53 22.10
C GLU A 61 28.36 -26.35 21.75
N LYS A 62 29.03 -25.80 22.77
CA LYS A 62 29.84 -24.59 22.63
C LYS A 62 31.26 -24.91 22.18
N THR A 63 31.51 -26.03 21.51
CA THR A 63 32.86 -26.42 21.10
C THR A 63 33.13 -26.02 19.66
N VAL A 64 34.18 -25.23 19.42
CA VAL A 64 34.67 -24.85 18.07
C VAL A 64 36.09 -25.33 17.92
N VAL A 65 36.39 -25.99 16.80
CA VAL A 65 37.77 -26.32 16.43
C VAL A 65 38.25 -25.34 15.37
N ILE A 66 39.45 -24.78 15.58
CA ILE A 66 40.12 -23.93 14.61
C ILE A 66 41.18 -24.77 13.90
N GLY A 67 40.90 -25.09 12.65
CA GLY A 67 41.75 -25.80 11.71
C GLY A 67 42.94 -24.98 11.20
N PRO A 68 43.71 -25.54 10.25
CA PRO A 68 44.80 -24.82 9.62
C PRO A 68 44.28 -23.62 8.80
N PHE A 69 45.09 -22.58 8.73
CA PHE A 69 44.93 -21.47 7.79
C PHE A 69 46.17 -21.46 6.91
N GLN A 70 46.04 -21.87 5.66
CA GLN A 70 47.20 -22.12 4.82
C GLN A 70 47.56 -20.88 3.99
N PRO A 71 48.87 -20.57 3.83
CA PRO A 71 49.30 -19.53 2.92
C PRO A 71 49.03 -19.94 1.47
N TYR A 72 48.37 -19.06 0.70
CA TYR A 72 48.09 -19.27 -0.71
C TYR A 72 49.06 -18.47 -1.58
N GLN A 73 49.89 -19.15 -2.38
CA GLN A 73 50.90 -18.57 -3.29
C GLN A 73 51.69 -17.39 -2.68
N SER A 74 52.02 -17.46 -1.38
CA SER A 74 52.75 -16.42 -0.69
C SER A 74 53.90 -17.03 0.11
N THR A 75 55.03 -16.31 0.18
CA THR A 75 56.19 -16.66 1.02
C THR A 75 56.01 -16.21 2.47
N VAL A 76 54.77 -15.91 2.89
CA VAL A 76 54.45 -15.30 4.19
C VAL A 76 54.70 -16.31 5.32
N SER A 77 55.25 -15.81 6.44
CA SER A 77 55.63 -16.62 7.59
C SER A 77 54.42 -17.30 8.24
N ASN A 78 54.65 -18.49 8.83
CA ASN A 78 53.67 -19.21 9.65
C ASN A 78 53.11 -18.39 10.83
N GLU A 79 53.70 -17.24 11.15
CA GLU A 79 53.23 -16.34 12.22
C GLU A 79 51.83 -15.78 11.92
N LEU A 80 51.49 -15.57 10.65
CA LEU A 80 50.19 -15.02 10.27
C LEU A 80 49.03 -16.01 10.53
N GLN A 81 49.28 -17.30 10.33
CA GLN A 81 48.35 -18.34 10.78
C GLN A 81 48.15 -18.24 12.30
N THR A 82 49.23 -18.08 13.06
CA THR A 82 49.16 -17.97 14.53
C THR A 82 48.31 -16.79 14.97
N ASP A 83 48.43 -15.63 14.31
CA ASP A 83 47.64 -14.44 14.63
C ASP A 83 46.15 -14.63 14.33
N ILE A 84 45.82 -15.19 13.14
CA ILE A 84 44.43 -15.46 12.76
C ILE A 84 43.78 -16.43 13.75
N ARG A 85 44.50 -17.53 14.04
CA ARG A 85 44.04 -18.58 14.96
C ARG A 85 43.88 -18.05 16.39
N GLY A 86 44.85 -17.27 16.88
CA GLY A 86 44.80 -16.66 18.22
C GLY A 86 43.69 -15.62 18.37
N ARG A 87 43.42 -14.81 17.33
CA ARG A 87 42.33 -13.83 17.38
C ARG A 87 40.94 -14.48 17.33
N LEU A 88 40.80 -15.54 16.53
CA LEU A 88 39.59 -16.36 16.51
C LEU A 88 39.33 -17.00 17.89
N GLU A 89 40.35 -17.60 18.50
CA GLU A 89 40.25 -18.17 19.84
C GLU A 89 39.80 -17.13 20.87
N LEU A 90 40.45 -15.96 20.89
CA LEU A 90 40.11 -14.88 21.82
C LEU A 90 38.64 -14.46 21.66
N LEU A 91 38.19 -14.16 20.44
CA LEU A 91 36.83 -13.70 20.20
C LEU A 91 35.78 -14.79 20.45
N LEU A 92 36.04 -16.04 20.05
CA LEU A 92 35.09 -17.13 20.28
C LEU A 92 35.01 -17.47 21.78
N SER A 93 36.13 -17.48 22.50
CA SER A 93 36.17 -17.71 23.95
C SER A 93 35.45 -16.61 24.73
N GLN A 94 35.63 -15.33 24.34
CA GLN A 94 34.87 -14.21 24.91
C GLN A 94 33.35 -14.34 24.70
N ASN A 95 32.94 -15.03 23.63
CA ASN A 95 31.55 -15.32 23.31
C ASN A 95 31.05 -16.66 23.88
N GLY A 96 31.80 -17.26 24.81
CA GLY A 96 31.39 -18.45 25.57
C GLY A 96 31.67 -19.78 24.88
N TYR A 97 32.43 -19.81 23.78
CA TYR A 97 32.83 -21.06 23.12
C TYR A 97 34.09 -21.67 23.77
N GLN A 98 34.10 -22.99 23.97
CA GLN A 98 35.32 -23.77 24.17
C GLN A 98 36.02 -23.94 22.83
N VAL A 99 37.26 -23.49 22.73
CA VAL A 99 38.03 -23.49 21.48
C VAL A 99 39.18 -24.48 21.57
N TYR A 100 39.33 -25.32 20.55
CA TYR A 100 40.49 -26.20 20.39
C TYR A 100 41.19 -25.93 19.06
N PHE A 101 42.52 -26.02 19.05
CA PHE A 101 43.30 -25.95 17.83
C PHE A 101 43.54 -27.35 17.26
N ALA A 102 43.17 -27.56 16.00
CA ALA A 102 43.55 -28.78 15.30
C ALA A 102 45.08 -28.87 15.16
N ARG A 103 45.65 -30.04 15.44
CA ARG A 103 47.09 -30.33 15.29
C ARG A 103 47.42 -30.69 13.83
N ALA A 104 46.49 -31.38 13.16
CA ALA A 104 46.58 -31.67 11.75
C ALA A 104 46.68 -30.40 10.89
N GLN A 105 47.62 -30.41 9.94
CA GLN A 105 47.81 -29.32 8.99
C GLN A 105 46.95 -29.46 7.72
N THR A 106 46.20 -30.56 7.59
CA THR A 106 45.26 -30.81 6.50
C THR A 106 43.82 -30.63 6.99
N LEU A 107 42.92 -30.19 6.10
CA LEU A 107 41.50 -30.04 6.40
C LEU A 107 40.87 -31.38 6.84
N GLU A 108 41.20 -32.48 6.15
CA GLU A 108 40.68 -33.81 6.47
C GLU A 108 41.08 -34.27 7.88
N GLY A 109 42.34 -34.05 8.28
CA GLY A 109 42.79 -34.34 9.63
C GLY A 109 42.13 -33.43 10.68
N ALA A 110 41.92 -32.14 10.35
CA ALA A 110 41.24 -31.20 11.24
C ALA A 110 39.75 -31.56 11.43
N LEU A 111 39.08 -32.07 10.39
CA LEU A 111 37.71 -32.60 10.47
C LEU A 111 37.63 -33.84 11.35
N GLN A 112 38.62 -34.75 11.27
CA GLN A 112 38.70 -35.91 12.16
C GLN A 112 38.89 -35.52 13.62
N GLU A 113 39.81 -34.59 13.91
CA GLU A 113 40.01 -34.05 15.25
C GLU A 113 38.74 -33.34 15.75
N ALA A 114 38.07 -32.56 14.90
CA ALA A 114 36.81 -31.89 15.25
C ALA A 114 35.69 -32.86 15.63
N ARG A 115 35.59 -34.01 14.96
CA ARG A 115 34.67 -35.10 15.36
C ARG A 115 35.06 -35.73 16.70
N GLN A 116 36.36 -35.91 16.95
CA GLN A 116 36.85 -36.46 18.23
C GLN A 116 36.56 -35.52 19.41
N TYR A 117 36.66 -34.22 19.20
CA TYR A 117 36.34 -33.20 20.21
C TYR A 117 34.84 -32.93 20.38
N GLY A 118 33.97 -33.57 19.59
CA GLY A 118 32.53 -33.26 19.58
C GLY A 118 32.27 -31.78 19.24
N ALA A 119 33.02 -31.24 18.28
CA ALA A 119 32.92 -29.84 17.91
C ALA A 119 31.62 -29.57 17.13
N ALA A 120 30.94 -28.48 17.48
CA ALA A 120 29.79 -28.01 16.73
C ALA A 120 30.21 -27.38 15.38
N TYR A 121 31.41 -26.79 15.33
CA TYR A 121 31.94 -26.12 14.15
C TYR A 121 33.43 -26.40 13.99
N LEU A 122 33.88 -26.54 12.73
CA LEU A 122 35.29 -26.39 12.36
C LEU A 122 35.43 -25.11 11.54
N VAL A 123 36.42 -24.29 11.86
CA VAL A 123 36.80 -23.12 11.05
C VAL A 123 38.19 -23.34 10.47
N SER A 124 38.33 -23.28 9.16
CA SER A 124 39.62 -23.41 8.46
C SER A 124 39.61 -22.49 7.24
N GLY A 125 40.75 -22.27 6.59
CA GLY A 125 40.78 -21.35 5.48
C GLY A 125 42.16 -21.10 4.88
N PHE A 126 42.26 -20.00 4.16
CA PHE A 126 43.46 -19.58 3.45
C PHE A 126 43.73 -18.09 3.70
N TYR A 127 44.98 -17.69 3.57
CA TYR A 127 45.34 -16.28 3.53
C TYR A 127 46.40 -16.01 2.48
N ARG A 128 46.45 -14.75 2.04
CA ARG A 128 47.50 -14.24 1.15
C ARG A 128 47.82 -12.81 1.53
N GLN A 129 49.10 -12.46 1.52
CA GLN A 129 49.53 -11.06 1.58
C GLN A 129 49.57 -10.52 0.15
N GLY A 130 48.67 -9.59 -0.16
CA GLY A 130 48.69 -8.79 -1.38
C GLY A 130 49.77 -7.70 -1.33
N LYS A 131 49.85 -6.85 -2.37
CA LYS A 131 50.86 -5.77 -2.41
C LYS A 131 50.60 -4.72 -1.34
N ILE A 132 49.33 -4.44 -1.06
CA ILE A 132 48.90 -3.36 -0.16
C ILE A 132 48.21 -3.91 1.09
N ASN A 133 47.50 -5.05 1.02
CA ASN A 133 46.63 -5.54 2.11
C ASN A 133 46.68 -7.08 2.33
N LEU A 134 46.21 -7.54 3.50
CA LEU A 134 46.09 -8.96 3.88
C LEU A 134 44.70 -9.53 3.52
N GLU A 135 44.64 -10.56 2.69
CA GLU A 135 43.38 -11.26 2.38
C GLU A 135 43.23 -12.52 3.24
N VAL A 136 42.05 -12.71 3.83
CA VAL A 136 41.73 -13.89 4.64
C VAL A 136 40.40 -14.48 4.19
N PHE A 137 40.46 -15.75 3.81
CA PHE A 137 39.31 -16.56 3.39
C PHE A 137 39.07 -17.62 4.45
N GLY A 138 37.86 -17.68 5.00
CA GLY A 138 37.47 -18.62 6.04
C GLY A 138 36.25 -19.42 5.64
N GLN A 139 36.29 -20.71 5.93
CA GLN A 139 35.19 -21.64 5.72
C GLN A 139 34.79 -22.25 7.06
N ILE A 140 33.48 -22.32 7.28
CA ILE A 140 32.89 -22.91 8.47
C ILE A 140 32.25 -24.23 8.03
N TYR A 141 32.68 -25.32 8.63
CA TYR A 141 32.22 -26.66 8.32
C TYR A 141 31.35 -27.19 9.44
N ASN A 142 30.38 -28.03 9.08
CA ASN A 142 29.77 -28.96 10.00
C ASN A 142 30.70 -30.18 10.15
N PRO A 143 31.30 -30.43 11.33
CA PRO A 143 32.27 -31.51 11.49
C PRO A 143 31.67 -32.90 11.24
N GLU A 144 30.38 -33.12 11.52
CA GLU A 144 29.70 -34.41 11.32
C GLU A 144 29.58 -34.76 9.83
N THR A 145 29.18 -33.80 8.99
CA THR A 145 28.96 -34.02 7.56
C THR A 145 30.18 -33.74 6.71
N GLY A 146 31.10 -32.89 7.18
CA GLY A 146 32.24 -32.39 6.40
C GLY A 146 31.87 -31.29 5.39
N TYR A 147 30.59 -30.89 5.32
CA TYR A 147 30.15 -29.85 4.39
C TYR A 147 30.43 -28.44 4.91
N VAL A 148 30.77 -27.55 3.98
CA VAL A 148 30.81 -26.10 4.23
C VAL A 148 29.39 -25.63 4.44
N ILE A 149 29.12 -25.02 5.59
CA ILE A 149 27.80 -24.47 5.94
C ILE A 149 27.78 -22.94 5.85
N ASP A 150 28.94 -22.30 5.87
CA ASP A 150 29.09 -20.87 5.74
C ASP A 150 30.53 -20.55 5.29
N ALA A 151 30.72 -19.41 4.64
CA ALA A 151 32.02 -18.97 4.18
C ALA A 151 32.15 -17.45 4.29
N ILE A 152 33.38 -16.98 4.49
CA ILE A 152 33.69 -15.61 4.86
C ILE A 152 34.92 -15.18 4.10
N ASN A 153 34.83 -14.02 3.47
CA ASN A 153 35.97 -13.37 2.85
C ASN A 153 36.18 -11.97 3.49
N VAL A 154 37.44 -11.65 3.75
CA VAL A 154 37.93 -10.29 3.98
C VAL A 154 39.03 -10.02 2.95
N SER A 155 38.60 -9.62 1.74
CA SER A 155 39.44 -9.15 0.63
C SER A 155 39.04 -7.73 0.25
N ASP A 156 39.90 -7.04 -0.50
CA ASP A 156 39.62 -5.70 -1.01
C ASP A 156 39.32 -5.76 -2.51
N ASN A 157 38.23 -5.14 -2.97
CA ASN A 157 37.88 -5.10 -4.40
C ASN A 157 38.75 -4.10 -5.19
N LEU A 158 39.63 -3.34 -4.52
CA LEU A 158 40.48 -2.31 -5.12
C LEU A 158 41.63 -2.84 -5.98
N GLU A 159 42.24 -3.99 -5.69
CA GLU A 159 43.29 -4.55 -6.58
C GLU A 159 42.71 -4.92 -7.96
N ARG A 160 41.43 -5.33 -8.02
CA ARG A 160 40.72 -5.60 -9.29
C ARG A 160 40.45 -4.33 -10.12
N LEU A 161 40.50 -3.13 -9.54
CA LEU A 161 40.34 -1.85 -10.27
C LEU A 161 41.62 -1.43 -11.00
N GLN A 162 42.80 -1.85 -10.53
CA GLN A 162 44.08 -1.53 -11.18
C GLN A 162 44.30 -2.34 -12.47
N ASP A 163 43.64 -3.50 -12.60
CA ASP A 163 43.68 -4.33 -13.81
C ASP A 163 42.66 -3.87 -14.89
N VAL A 164 41.85 -2.86 -14.60
CA VAL A 164 40.91 -2.27 -15.56
C VAL A 164 41.64 -1.25 -16.44
N LYS A 165 41.77 -1.57 -17.74
CA LYS A 165 42.31 -0.66 -18.76
C LYS A 165 41.56 0.68 -18.73
N GLY A 166 42.28 1.77 -18.49
CA GLY A 166 41.74 3.14 -18.43
C GLY A 166 41.82 3.83 -17.06
N LEU A 167 42.19 3.11 -16.00
CA LEU A 167 42.42 3.68 -14.65
C LEU A 167 43.91 3.92 -14.34
N GLU A 168 44.78 3.81 -15.34
CA GLU A 168 46.25 3.86 -15.25
C GLU A 168 46.83 5.16 -14.63
N ASN A 169 46.02 6.22 -14.55
CA ASN A 169 46.44 7.55 -14.08
C ASN A 169 45.86 7.95 -12.70
N LEU A 170 45.09 7.09 -12.04
CA LEU A 170 44.58 7.38 -10.69
C LEU A 170 45.68 7.06 -9.66
N GLN A 171 46.45 8.08 -9.25
CA GLN A 171 47.31 7.98 -8.07
C GLN A 171 46.44 8.04 -6.82
N LEU A 172 46.05 6.87 -6.30
CA LEU A 172 45.51 6.73 -4.96
C LEU A 172 46.69 6.75 -3.97
N ASP A 173 46.56 7.48 -2.86
CA ASP A 173 47.57 7.46 -1.80
C ASP A 173 47.58 6.08 -1.13
N GLU A 174 48.64 5.30 -1.38
CA GLU A 174 48.78 3.94 -0.86
C GLU A 174 48.79 3.90 0.69
N GLU A 175 49.08 5.02 1.36
CA GLU A 175 49.02 5.13 2.82
C GLU A 175 47.60 5.35 3.36
N GLU A 176 46.69 6.02 2.61
CA GLU A 176 45.28 6.19 3.02
C GLU A 176 44.46 4.89 2.92
N LEU A 177 44.93 3.91 2.14
CA LEU A 177 44.26 2.62 1.87
C LEU A 177 44.81 1.44 2.70
N LYS A 178 45.86 1.67 3.50
CA LYS A 178 46.43 0.63 4.38
C LYS A 178 45.59 0.47 5.63
N GLU A 179 44.64 -0.46 5.60
CA GLU A 179 44.11 -1.03 6.84
C GLU A 179 45.19 -1.91 7.50
N SER A 180 45.35 -1.81 8.82
CA SER A 180 46.40 -2.58 9.49
C SER A 180 46.08 -4.09 9.44
N ARG A 181 47.12 -4.93 9.35
CA ARG A 181 47.01 -6.40 9.44
C ARG A 181 46.16 -6.84 10.63
N GLU A 182 46.32 -6.19 11.77
CA GLU A 182 45.54 -6.48 12.98
C GLU A 182 44.05 -6.17 12.82
N GLN A 183 43.69 -5.06 12.18
CA GLN A 183 42.30 -4.69 11.91
C GLN A 183 41.63 -5.70 10.98
N ARG A 184 42.33 -6.19 9.95
CA ARG A 184 41.83 -7.20 9.01
C ARG A 184 41.57 -8.54 9.70
N ILE A 185 42.52 -9.01 10.51
CA ILE A 185 42.37 -10.24 11.30
C ILE A 185 41.24 -10.09 12.33
N GLN A 186 41.09 -8.91 12.92
CA GLN A 186 40.01 -8.59 13.84
C GLN A 186 38.64 -8.62 13.15
N GLU A 187 38.49 -8.02 11.97
CA GLU A 187 37.24 -8.01 11.22
C GLU A 187 36.86 -9.42 10.73
N PHE A 188 37.83 -10.17 10.21
CA PHE A 188 37.64 -11.57 9.84
C PHE A 188 37.14 -12.40 11.03
N SER A 189 37.84 -12.31 12.16
CA SER A 189 37.48 -13.07 13.36
C SER A 189 36.13 -12.66 13.94
N ARG A 190 35.77 -11.36 13.85
CA ARG A 190 34.45 -10.83 14.25
C ARG A 190 33.34 -11.41 13.37
N LYS A 191 33.54 -11.44 12.05
CA LYS A 191 32.59 -12.05 11.10
C LYS A 191 32.41 -13.54 11.41
N VAL A 192 33.49 -14.31 11.63
CA VAL A 192 33.40 -15.74 12.00
C VAL A 192 32.56 -15.93 13.28
N SER A 193 32.84 -15.16 14.33
CA SER A 193 32.08 -15.25 15.59
C SER A 193 30.59 -14.93 15.40
N ILE A 194 30.25 -13.94 14.57
CA ILE A 194 28.85 -13.62 14.23
C ILE A 194 28.21 -14.76 13.42
N ARG A 195 28.93 -15.33 12.43
CA ARG A 195 28.40 -16.42 11.61
C ARG A 195 28.08 -17.66 12.43
N ILE A 196 28.99 -18.06 13.33
CA ILE A 196 28.78 -19.20 14.24
C ILE A 196 27.60 -18.94 15.19
N ARG A 197 27.53 -17.77 15.84
CA ARG A 197 26.42 -17.42 16.76
C ARG A 197 25.07 -17.34 16.08
N SER A 198 25.03 -16.84 14.85
CA SER A 198 23.80 -16.70 14.08
C SER A 198 23.37 -17.97 13.34
N ASN A 199 24.18 -19.04 13.34
CA ASN A 199 23.89 -20.29 12.66
C ASN A 199 23.94 -21.53 13.58
N PRO A 200 23.27 -21.52 14.76
CA PRO A 200 23.35 -22.59 15.76
C PRO A 200 22.92 -23.96 15.22
N ASN A 201 22.09 -23.97 14.17
CA ASN A 201 21.54 -25.18 13.55
C ASN A 201 22.38 -25.70 12.36
N ARG A 202 23.57 -25.12 12.11
CA ARG A 202 24.50 -25.58 11.07
C ARG A 202 23.88 -25.65 9.66
N GLN A 203 23.00 -24.69 9.34
CA GLN A 203 22.35 -24.64 8.02
C GLN A 203 23.30 -24.07 6.97
N GLU A 204 23.26 -24.64 5.77
CA GLU A 204 24.03 -24.15 4.62
C GLU A 204 23.55 -22.76 4.19
N ARG A 205 24.44 -21.77 4.21
CA ARG A 205 24.19 -20.41 3.72
C ARG A 205 24.77 -20.23 2.33
N ARG A 206 24.07 -20.80 1.36
CA ARG A 206 24.49 -20.87 -0.05
C ARG A 206 24.99 -19.54 -0.60
N PHE A 207 24.27 -18.45 -0.35
CA PHE A 207 24.68 -17.10 -0.77
C PHE A 207 26.10 -16.72 -0.31
N ASN A 208 26.46 -16.99 0.95
CA ASN A 208 27.79 -16.67 1.48
C ASN A 208 28.86 -17.60 0.88
N ILE A 209 28.49 -18.85 0.62
CA ILE A 209 29.36 -19.83 -0.03
C ILE A 209 29.60 -19.38 -1.46
N ASP A 210 28.56 -19.11 -2.24
CA ASP A 210 28.64 -18.64 -3.62
C ASP A 210 29.42 -17.32 -3.72
N GLU A 211 29.18 -16.37 -2.82
CA GLU A 211 29.97 -15.12 -2.73
C GLU A 211 31.44 -15.42 -2.42
N ASN A 212 31.73 -16.33 -1.48
CA ASN A 212 33.09 -16.77 -1.19
C ASN A 212 33.74 -17.43 -2.41
N LEU A 213 33.01 -18.24 -3.18
CA LEU A 213 33.48 -18.90 -4.40
C LEU A 213 33.80 -17.89 -5.52
N LEU A 214 32.92 -16.91 -5.74
CA LEU A 214 33.08 -15.87 -6.76
C LEU A 214 34.18 -14.85 -6.41
N SER A 215 34.41 -14.64 -5.11
CA SER A 215 35.48 -13.77 -4.60
C SER A 215 36.79 -14.52 -4.34
N HIS A 216 36.78 -15.85 -4.36
CA HIS A 216 37.99 -16.66 -4.22
C HIS A 216 38.80 -16.56 -5.52
N PRO A 217 40.13 -16.35 -5.47
CA PRO A 217 41.00 -16.51 -6.64
C PRO A 217 41.07 -17.94 -7.21
N LEU A 218 40.29 -18.89 -6.67
CA LEU A 218 40.30 -20.32 -7.02
C LEU A 218 39.02 -20.79 -7.75
N SER A 219 38.29 -19.91 -8.44
CA SER A 219 37.09 -20.30 -9.20
C SER A 219 37.33 -21.43 -10.20
N ASP A 220 38.57 -21.60 -10.66
CA ASP A 220 38.92 -22.51 -11.77
C ASP A 220 39.66 -23.80 -11.34
N GLU A 221 40.15 -23.91 -10.10
CA GLU A 221 40.98 -25.05 -9.66
C GLU A 221 40.38 -25.92 -8.53
N VAL A 222 39.31 -25.47 -7.85
CA VAL A 222 38.60 -26.29 -6.86
C VAL A 222 37.23 -26.69 -7.40
N GLN A 223 37.10 -27.93 -7.88
CA GLN A 223 35.78 -28.49 -8.15
C GLN A 223 35.07 -28.81 -6.83
N PHE A 224 34.15 -27.93 -6.46
CA PHE A 224 33.17 -28.23 -5.44
C PHE A 224 32.26 -29.34 -6.00
N SER A 225 32.03 -30.40 -5.22
CA SER A 225 31.00 -31.38 -5.53
C SER A 225 29.62 -30.77 -5.29
N VAL A 226 29.27 -29.76 -6.08
CA VAL A 226 27.93 -29.24 -6.25
C VAL A 226 27.43 -29.89 -7.53
N GLN A 227 26.26 -30.55 -7.48
CA GLN A 227 25.64 -31.10 -8.67
C GLN A 227 25.57 -30.02 -9.76
N SER A 228 26.24 -30.29 -10.87
CA SER A 228 26.33 -29.41 -12.02
C SER A 228 24.95 -29.20 -12.62
N GLY A 229 24.40 -28.00 -12.45
CA GLY A 229 23.19 -27.55 -13.12
C GLY A 229 23.35 -26.11 -13.57
N GLY A 230 23.88 -25.92 -14.77
CA GLY A 230 23.69 -24.72 -15.60
C GLY A 230 24.43 -23.44 -15.17
N SER A 231 25.13 -22.83 -16.12
CA SER A 231 25.70 -21.48 -16.05
C SER A 231 24.62 -20.43 -15.76
N ASP A 232 24.77 -19.59 -14.72
CA ASP A 232 23.93 -18.40 -14.50
C ASP A 232 24.49 -17.46 -13.40
N THR A 233 25.79 -17.14 -13.41
CA THR A 233 26.36 -16.15 -12.47
C THR A 233 25.88 -14.72 -12.73
N ASP A 234 25.54 -14.40 -13.99
CA ASP A 234 24.92 -13.11 -14.35
C ASP A 234 23.43 -13.07 -13.92
N ASP A 235 22.77 -14.22 -13.90
CA ASP A 235 21.37 -14.37 -13.51
C ASP A 235 21.19 -14.25 -11.98
N VAL A 236 22.18 -14.64 -11.16
CA VAL A 236 22.08 -14.50 -9.68
C VAL A 236 22.07 -13.04 -9.23
N PHE A 237 22.92 -12.18 -9.80
CA PHE A 237 22.90 -10.75 -9.48
C PHE A 237 21.64 -10.06 -10.00
N GLN A 238 21.15 -10.49 -11.17
CA GLN A 238 19.89 -10.01 -11.72
C GLN A 238 18.69 -10.49 -10.87
N ILE A 239 18.64 -11.73 -10.40
CA ILE A 239 17.61 -12.28 -9.51
C ILE A 239 17.62 -11.62 -8.12
N LEU A 240 18.80 -11.21 -7.62
CA LEU A 240 18.93 -10.54 -6.32
C LEU A 240 18.60 -9.04 -6.37
N THR A 241 18.63 -8.42 -7.56
CA THR A 241 18.30 -7.01 -7.78
C THR A 241 16.93 -6.80 -8.44
N GLU A 242 16.35 -7.82 -9.08
CA GLU A 242 15.03 -7.77 -9.69
C GLU A 242 13.93 -7.74 -8.61
N GLN A 243 13.25 -6.61 -8.54
CA GLN A 243 12.02 -6.49 -7.76
C GLN A 243 10.88 -7.19 -8.50
N ASP A 244 10.40 -8.30 -7.94
CA ASP A 244 9.21 -9.02 -8.40
C ASP A 244 7.97 -8.11 -8.29
N ILE A 245 7.50 -7.60 -9.42
CA ILE A 245 6.24 -6.84 -9.55
C ILE A 245 5.07 -7.83 -9.62
N THR A 246 4.00 -7.54 -8.89
CA THR A 246 2.93 -8.53 -8.67
C THR A 246 1.65 -8.30 -9.48
N VAL A 247 1.48 -7.16 -10.15
CA VAL A 247 0.16 -6.76 -10.70
C VAL A 247 0.11 -6.28 -12.15
N ALA A 248 1.25 -5.96 -12.77
CA ALA A 248 1.26 -5.43 -14.14
C ALA A 248 1.24 -6.53 -15.22
N SER A 249 1.70 -7.73 -14.88
CA SER A 249 1.59 -8.94 -15.69
C SER A 249 1.60 -10.18 -14.81
N ASN A 250 0.95 -11.24 -15.28
CA ASN A 250 0.99 -12.58 -14.70
C ASN A 250 2.19 -13.41 -15.19
N VAL A 251 2.94 -12.95 -16.21
CA VAL A 251 4.07 -13.66 -16.84
C VAL A 251 5.39 -12.89 -16.80
N ALA A 252 5.36 -11.55 -16.77
CA ALA A 252 6.55 -10.72 -16.56
C ALA A 252 6.63 -10.29 -15.10
N ARG A 253 7.75 -10.58 -14.43
CA ARG A 253 7.95 -10.22 -13.01
C ARG A 253 8.87 -9.04 -12.81
N SER A 254 9.98 -8.97 -13.54
CA SER A 254 10.91 -7.85 -13.39
C SER A 254 10.28 -6.55 -13.89
N LEU A 255 10.60 -5.44 -13.20
CA LEU A 255 10.09 -4.11 -13.52
C LEU A 255 10.39 -3.72 -14.98
N GLU A 256 11.57 -4.09 -15.46
CA GLU A 256 12.10 -3.72 -16.77
C GLU A 256 11.39 -4.45 -17.93
N LYS A 257 10.80 -5.62 -17.63
CA LYS A 257 10.04 -6.44 -18.57
C LYS A 257 8.53 -6.17 -18.52
N GLN A 258 8.08 -5.20 -17.71
CA GLN A 258 6.65 -4.87 -17.63
C GLN A 258 6.16 -4.18 -18.91
N PRO A 259 4.99 -4.56 -19.46
CA PRO A 259 4.45 -4.01 -20.70
C PRO A 259 3.78 -2.63 -20.52
N VAL A 260 3.89 -2.03 -19.33
CA VAL A 260 3.26 -0.77 -18.95
C VAL A 260 4.15 -0.01 -17.95
N SER A 261 3.96 1.31 -17.85
CA SER A 261 4.61 2.14 -16.83
C SER A 261 4.20 1.74 -15.42
N VAL A 262 5.17 1.30 -14.61
CA VAL A 262 4.98 0.95 -13.20
C VAL A 262 5.89 1.82 -12.34
N THR A 263 5.34 2.37 -11.27
CA THR A 263 6.10 3.06 -10.21
C THR A 263 6.06 2.22 -8.95
N VAL A 264 7.22 1.98 -8.34
CA VAL A 264 7.30 1.28 -7.05
C VAL A 264 7.76 2.23 -5.96
N ILE A 265 6.94 2.33 -4.92
CA ILE A 265 7.23 3.07 -3.69
C ILE A 265 7.61 2.02 -2.64
N ASP A 266 8.92 1.80 -2.48
CA ASP A 266 9.46 0.82 -1.54
C ASP A 266 9.37 1.29 -0.08
N ARG A 267 9.78 0.40 0.83
CA ARG A 267 9.70 0.63 2.27
C ARG A 267 10.52 1.82 2.75
N LYS A 268 11.67 2.07 2.13
CA LYS A 268 12.54 3.20 2.47
C LYS A 268 11.83 4.51 2.11
N LYS A 269 11.24 4.60 0.92
CA LYS A 269 10.43 5.74 0.47
C LYS A 269 9.21 5.96 1.36
N ILE A 270 8.47 4.91 1.73
CA ILE A 270 7.32 5.03 2.63
C ILE A 270 7.77 5.59 3.99
N ARG A 271 8.76 4.95 4.63
CA ARG A 271 9.25 5.32 5.96
C ARG A 271 9.77 6.77 6.02
N LEU A 272 10.53 7.18 5.01
CA LEU A 272 11.19 8.48 5.01
C LEU A 272 10.38 9.60 4.35
N SER A 273 9.27 9.30 3.64
CA SER A 273 8.47 10.30 2.94
C SER A 273 7.88 11.38 3.86
N GLY A 274 7.59 11.02 5.11
CA GLY A 274 6.76 11.85 5.97
C GLY A 274 5.31 11.98 5.48
N ALA A 275 4.84 11.10 4.61
CA ALA A 275 3.42 11.00 4.26
C ALA A 275 2.64 10.38 5.43
N ARG A 276 1.36 10.74 5.57
CA ARG A 276 0.42 10.11 6.52
C ARG A 276 -0.63 9.24 5.84
N THR A 277 -0.82 9.41 4.54
CA THR A 277 -1.82 8.68 3.76
C THR A 277 -1.20 8.09 2.49
N ILE A 278 -1.87 7.10 1.89
CA ILE A 278 -1.43 6.52 0.62
C ILE A 278 -1.50 7.57 -0.49
N ASN A 279 -2.55 8.38 -0.56
CA ASN A 279 -2.65 9.43 -1.58
C ASN A 279 -1.49 10.43 -1.51
N GLU A 280 -0.98 10.75 -0.32
CA GLU A 280 0.22 11.59 -0.19
C GLU A 280 1.49 10.92 -0.73
N LEU A 281 1.69 9.62 -0.49
CA LEU A 281 2.80 8.87 -1.09
C LEU A 281 2.72 8.90 -2.62
N LEU A 282 1.52 8.68 -3.15
CA LEU A 282 1.28 8.72 -4.60
C LEU A 282 1.54 10.13 -5.16
N MET A 283 1.13 11.18 -4.46
CA MET A 283 1.42 12.58 -4.81
C MET A 283 2.93 12.87 -4.87
N ILE A 284 3.72 12.31 -3.96
CA ILE A 284 5.18 12.54 -3.89
C ILE A 284 5.91 11.77 -5.00
N TYR A 285 5.56 10.50 -5.24
CA TYR A 285 6.41 9.59 -6.01
C TYR A 285 5.88 9.18 -7.39
N VAL A 286 4.60 9.37 -7.71
CA VAL A 286 4.00 8.83 -8.95
C VAL A 286 3.80 9.95 -9.99
N PRO A 287 4.52 9.91 -11.13
CA PRO A 287 4.27 10.82 -12.24
C PRO A 287 2.84 10.69 -12.78
N GLY A 288 2.21 11.81 -13.11
CA GLY A 288 0.86 11.83 -13.65
C GLY A 288 -0.27 11.55 -12.64
N PHE A 289 0.03 11.12 -11.41
CA PHE A 289 -0.97 10.99 -10.34
C PHE A 289 -1.31 12.36 -9.74
N PHE A 290 -2.56 12.59 -9.40
CA PHE A 290 -2.98 13.73 -8.60
C PHE A 290 -4.14 13.33 -7.71
N MET A 291 -4.26 14.00 -6.56
CA MET A 291 -5.47 13.92 -5.75
C MET A 291 -6.35 15.13 -6.03
N VAL A 292 -7.66 14.90 -6.06
CA VAL A 292 -8.68 15.95 -6.10
C VAL A 292 -9.55 15.80 -4.87
N GLU A 293 -9.81 16.89 -4.17
CA GLU A 293 -10.76 16.87 -3.07
C GLU A 293 -12.17 17.16 -3.57
N ASP A 294 -13.14 16.38 -3.10
CA ASP A 294 -14.56 16.62 -3.33
C ASP A 294 -15.29 16.82 -2.00
N GLN A 295 -16.58 17.15 -2.06
CA GLN A 295 -17.44 17.37 -0.90
C GLN A 295 -17.53 16.13 0.01
N ASP A 296 -17.51 14.91 -0.53
CA ASP A 296 -17.74 13.70 0.27
C ASP A 296 -16.53 12.76 0.29
N ASP A 297 -15.51 12.99 -0.55
CA ASP A 297 -14.40 12.05 -0.75
C ASP A 297 -13.07 12.70 -1.20
N VAL A 298 -12.00 11.92 -1.25
CA VAL A 298 -10.73 12.31 -1.88
C VAL A 298 -10.43 11.40 -3.06
N ILE A 299 -10.38 12.00 -4.24
CA ILE A 299 -10.31 11.31 -5.52
C ILE A 299 -8.84 11.11 -5.95
N ALA A 300 -8.43 9.86 -6.12
CA ALA A 300 -7.25 9.39 -6.82
C ALA A 300 -7.46 9.52 -8.34
N ALA A 301 -6.62 10.33 -8.98
CA ALA A 301 -6.75 10.65 -10.38
C ALA A 301 -5.41 10.50 -11.12
N PHE A 302 -5.47 10.20 -12.42
CA PHE A 302 -4.29 9.94 -13.24
C PHE A 302 -4.39 10.66 -14.57
N ARG A 303 -3.25 11.21 -15.02
CA ARG A 303 -3.06 11.79 -16.35
C ARG A 303 -4.20 12.73 -16.75
N GLY A 304 -4.60 13.63 -15.83
CA GLY A 304 -5.64 14.64 -16.05
C GLY A 304 -7.09 14.18 -15.99
N LEU A 305 -7.34 12.90 -15.68
CA LEU A 305 -8.68 12.35 -15.60
C LEU A 305 -9.02 12.05 -14.14
N ALA A 306 -9.87 12.89 -13.55
CA ALA A 306 -10.43 12.68 -12.22
C ALA A 306 -11.76 11.90 -12.35
N PRO A 307 -11.88 10.70 -11.75
CA PRO A 307 -13.14 9.97 -11.74
C PRO A 307 -14.16 10.57 -10.77
N ASP A 308 -15.40 10.11 -10.87
CA ASP A 308 -16.40 10.27 -9.82
C ASP A 308 -16.18 9.21 -8.73
N ASN A 309 -16.15 9.63 -7.46
CA ASN A 309 -16.03 8.76 -6.29
C ASN A 309 -15.02 7.62 -6.43
N ASN A 310 -13.80 7.91 -6.94
CA ASN A 310 -12.72 6.94 -7.21
C ASN A 310 -13.03 5.72 -8.12
N ALA A 311 -14.22 5.63 -8.72
CA ALA A 311 -14.73 4.39 -9.34
C ALA A 311 -13.98 3.91 -10.60
N LYS A 312 -12.96 4.63 -11.06
CA LYS A 312 -12.18 4.35 -12.30
C LYS A 312 -10.68 4.07 -12.03
N VAL A 313 -10.30 3.93 -10.76
CA VAL A 313 -8.99 3.44 -10.30
C VAL A 313 -9.19 2.11 -9.59
N LEU A 314 -8.27 1.16 -9.76
CA LEU A 314 -8.34 -0.13 -9.08
C LEU A 314 -7.36 -0.21 -7.91
N MET A 315 -7.84 -0.57 -6.73
CA MET A 315 -7.01 -0.85 -5.56
C MET A 315 -6.92 -2.36 -5.29
N LEU A 316 -5.70 -2.82 -5.02
CA LEU A 316 -5.39 -4.19 -4.68
C LEU A 316 -4.67 -4.24 -3.32
N LEU A 317 -4.96 -5.27 -2.53
CA LEU A 317 -4.19 -5.67 -1.36
C LEU A 317 -3.58 -7.05 -1.63
N ASN A 318 -2.25 -7.16 -1.69
CA ASN A 318 -1.54 -8.37 -2.11
C ASN A 318 -2.06 -8.94 -3.44
N GLY A 319 -2.31 -8.06 -4.42
CA GLY A 319 -2.85 -8.41 -5.73
C GLY A 319 -4.35 -8.76 -5.75
N GLN A 320 -5.05 -8.72 -4.60
CA GLN A 320 -6.48 -8.98 -4.52
C GLN A 320 -7.28 -7.68 -4.54
N ASN A 321 -8.23 -7.55 -5.47
CA ASN A 321 -9.07 -6.35 -5.59
C ASN A 321 -10.03 -6.20 -4.41
N ILE A 322 -9.97 -5.00 -3.80
CA ILE A 322 -10.72 -4.53 -2.65
C ILE A 322 -11.56 -3.27 -2.94
N ASN A 323 -11.83 -2.99 -4.22
CA ASN A 323 -12.76 -1.93 -4.64
C ASN A 323 -14.20 -2.30 -4.33
N THR A 324 -14.94 -1.31 -3.86
CA THR A 324 -16.37 -1.37 -3.56
C THR A 324 -17.13 -1.05 -4.85
N GLU A 325 -18.08 -1.91 -5.22
CA GLU A 325 -18.75 -1.83 -6.53
C GLU A 325 -19.93 -0.85 -6.53
N TRP A 326 -20.61 -0.67 -5.40
CA TRP A 326 -21.83 0.14 -5.35
C TRP A 326 -21.63 1.60 -5.79
N PHE A 327 -20.54 2.26 -5.37
CA PHE A 327 -20.31 3.68 -5.68
C PHE A 327 -18.83 4.13 -5.66
N TRP A 328 -18.02 3.68 -4.70
CA TRP A 328 -16.76 4.36 -4.31
C TRP A 328 -15.45 3.81 -4.91
N GLY A 329 -15.45 2.71 -5.67
CA GLY A 329 -14.19 2.11 -6.13
C GLY A 329 -13.26 1.80 -4.94
N PRO A 330 -11.97 2.19 -4.94
CA PRO A 330 -11.09 2.10 -3.78
C PRO A 330 -11.74 2.66 -2.50
N PRO A 331 -11.78 1.91 -1.39
CA PRO A 331 -12.32 2.42 -0.13
C PRO A 331 -11.53 3.64 0.34
N ASP A 332 -12.19 4.78 0.42
CA ASP A 332 -11.57 6.05 0.77
C ASP A 332 -10.96 6.01 2.19
N GLY A 333 -11.59 5.30 3.13
CA GLY A 333 -11.01 5.04 4.45
C GLY A 333 -9.66 4.32 4.43
N ILE A 334 -9.32 3.60 3.36
CA ILE A 334 -7.98 3.02 3.17
C ILE A 334 -7.03 4.05 2.55
N LEU A 335 -7.43 4.72 1.45
CA LEU A 335 -6.58 5.71 0.77
C LEU A 335 -6.15 6.87 1.68
N GLN A 336 -7.04 7.31 2.57
CA GLN A 336 -6.86 8.49 3.42
C GLN A 336 -6.50 8.17 4.86
N GLY A 337 -6.47 6.90 5.24
CA GLY A 337 -6.65 6.56 6.64
C GLY A 337 -5.84 5.39 7.16
N VAL A 338 -5.56 4.41 6.31
CA VAL A 338 -4.90 3.20 6.75
C VAL A 338 -3.48 3.51 7.23
N ASP A 339 -3.08 2.81 8.28
CA ASP A 339 -1.71 2.81 8.74
C ASP A 339 -0.76 2.29 7.65
N MET A 340 0.44 2.84 7.55
CA MET A 340 1.39 2.46 6.51
C MET A 340 2.51 1.56 7.04
N GLU A 341 2.62 1.29 8.35
CA GLU A 341 3.74 0.49 8.89
C GLU A 341 3.74 -0.97 8.44
N PHE A 342 2.58 -1.59 8.18
CA PHE A 342 2.51 -2.96 7.67
C PHE A 342 2.78 -3.10 6.17
N ILE A 343 2.89 -1.98 5.45
CA ILE A 343 3.08 -1.97 4.00
C ILE A 343 4.56 -2.19 3.69
N GLU A 344 4.87 -3.15 2.83
CA GLU A 344 6.23 -3.37 2.33
C GLU A 344 6.54 -2.41 1.17
N ARG A 345 5.62 -2.34 0.22
CA ARG A 345 5.72 -1.43 -0.92
C ARG A 345 4.35 -1.16 -1.53
N ILE A 346 4.28 -0.11 -2.33
CA ILE A 346 3.12 0.19 -3.17
C ILE A 346 3.56 0.14 -4.62
N GLU A 347 2.87 -0.65 -5.43
CA GLU A 347 3.09 -0.78 -6.88
C GLU A 347 1.97 -0.03 -7.61
N VAL A 348 2.32 0.86 -8.53
CA VAL A 348 1.35 1.74 -9.20
C VAL A 348 1.48 1.62 -10.71
N ILE A 349 0.39 1.20 -11.38
CA ILE A 349 0.30 1.18 -12.84
C ILE A 349 -0.27 2.52 -13.30
N ARG A 350 0.46 3.21 -14.17
CA ARG A 350 0.02 4.46 -14.79
C ARG A 350 -0.67 4.15 -16.12
N GLY A 351 -1.98 4.39 -16.18
CA GLY A 351 -2.81 4.07 -17.35
C GLY A 351 -3.57 2.73 -17.22
N PRO A 352 -4.25 2.31 -18.30
CA PRO A 352 -5.14 1.16 -18.28
C PRO A 352 -4.53 -0.16 -17.78
N GLY A 353 -5.17 -0.77 -16.77
CA GLY A 353 -4.81 -2.08 -16.20
C GLY A 353 -5.84 -3.19 -16.44
N SER A 354 -6.97 -2.90 -17.12
CA SER A 354 -8.09 -3.85 -17.19
C SER A 354 -7.79 -5.18 -17.86
N VAL A 355 -6.84 -5.25 -18.78
CA VAL A 355 -6.46 -6.53 -19.41
C VAL A 355 -5.99 -7.57 -18.40
N THR A 356 -5.31 -7.16 -17.33
CA THR A 356 -4.78 -8.08 -16.32
C THR A 356 -5.76 -8.21 -15.15
N LEU A 357 -6.48 -7.13 -14.81
CA LEU A 357 -7.16 -7.01 -13.52
C LEU A 357 -8.68 -6.76 -13.61
N GLY A 358 -9.23 -6.63 -14.82
CA GLY A 358 -10.66 -6.48 -15.08
C GLY A 358 -11.21 -5.06 -14.89
N GLN A 359 -12.49 -4.98 -14.57
CA GLN A 359 -13.21 -3.71 -14.46
C GLN A 359 -12.63 -2.79 -13.37
N GLY A 360 -12.73 -1.47 -13.59
CA GLY A 360 -12.28 -0.46 -12.61
C GLY A 360 -10.83 -0.03 -12.79
N ALA A 361 -9.98 -0.82 -13.45
CA ALA A 361 -8.62 -0.44 -13.82
C ALA A 361 -8.56 0.42 -15.10
N LEU A 362 -9.40 1.45 -15.19
CA LEU A 362 -9.49 2.32 -16.37
C LEU A 362 -8.34 3.34 -16.40
N LEU A 363 -8.10 4.02 -15.28
CA LEU A 363 -7.13 5.12 -15.19
C LEU A 363 -5.77 4.68 -14.64
N GLY A 364 -5.77 3.74 -13.72
CA GLY A 364 -4.58 3.25 -13.03
C GLY A 364 -4.90 2.15 -12.02
N VAL A 365 -3.85 1.58 -11.46
CA VAL A 365 -3.92 0.52 -10.45
C VAL A 365 -2.99 0.87 -9.31
N ILE A 366 -3.45 0.69 -8.07
CA ILE A 366 -2.67 0.87 -6.85
C ILE A 366 -2.68 -0.48 -6.11
N ASN A 367 -1.52 -1.12 -5.98
CA ASN A 367 -1.39 -2.37 -5.26
C ASN A 367 -0.55 -2.19 -4.00
N ILE A 368 -1.16 -2.48 -2.86
CA ILE A 368 -0.52 -2.48 -1.55
C ILE A 368 0.04 -3.88 -1.32
N VAL A 369 1.36 -4.01 -1.26
CA VAL A 369 2.02 -5.26 -0.88
C VAL A 369 2.40 -5.17 0.59
N THR A 370 1.92 -6.12 1.38
CA THR A 370 2.14 -6.13 2.83
C THR A 370 3.42 -6.86 3.22
N ARG A 371 3.94 -6.53 4.40
CA ARG A 371 5.01 -7.30 5.06
C ARG A 371 4.58 -8.73 5.35
N ASN A 372 5.57 -9.60 5.52
CA ASN A 372 5.37 -11.02 5.82
C ASN A 372 6.49 -11.61 6.68
N GLY A 373 6.23 -12.78 7.26
CA GLY A 373 7.16 -13.47 8.16
C GLY A 373 8.42 -14.02 7.48
N LYS A 374 8.52 -13.96 6.15
CA LYS A 374 9.72 -14.36 5.40
C LYS A 374 10.80 -13.29 5.49
N THR A 375 10.41 -12.03 5.42
CA THR A 375 11.32 -10.88 5.27
C THR A 375 11.43 -10.05 6.54
N HIS A 376 10.45 -10.14 7.44
CA HIS A 376 10.35 -9.31 8.64
C HIS A 376 10.05 -10.17 9.88
N PRO A 377 11.03 -10.92 10.42
CA PRO A 377 10.84 -11.77 11.60
C PRO A 377 10.90 -11.00 12.93
N ASP A 378 11.31 -9.73 12.92
CA ASP A 378 11.54 -8.99 14.15
C ASP A 378 10.23 -8.50 14.77
N THR A 379 10.27 -8.25 16.08
CA THR A 379 9.17 -7.59 16.78
C THR A 379 9.47 -6.11 16.89
N VAL A 380 8.52 -5.26 16.50
CA VAL A 380 8.71 -3.82 16.45
C VAL A 380 7.55 -3.12 17.13
N LEU A 381 7.87 -2.15 17.99
CA LEU A 381 6.94 -1.20 18.57
C LEU A 381 7.22 0.18 17.98
N THR A 382 6.17 0.85 17.49
CA THR A 382 6.24 2.23 17.00
C THR A 382 5.27 3.09 17.78
N ALA A 383 5.71 4.24 18.26
CA ALA A 383 4.87 5.25 18.90
C ALA A 383 5.16 6.62 18.30
N SER A 384 4.13 7.37 17.92
CA SER A 384 4.30 8.73 17.40
C SER A 384 3.38 9.72 18.11
N THR A 385 3.84 10.95 18.23
CA THR A 385 3.04 12.08 18.72
C THR A 385 3.40 13.35 17.95
N GLY A 386 2.46 14.26 17.77
CA GLY A 386 2.71 15.46 17.00
C GLY A 386 1.75 16.60 17.28
N LYS A 387 1.92 17.67 16.51
CA LYS A 387 1.08 18.84 16.55
C LYS A 387 -0.39 18.48 16.31
N ASP A 388 -1.29 19.27 16.88
CA ASP A 388 -2.74 19.17 16.69
C ASP A 388 -3.33 17.82 17.13
N GLY A 389 -2.71 17.16 18.10
CA GLY A 389 -3.23 15.93 18.71
C GLY A 389 -2.95 14.67 17.89
N TYR A 390 -2.01 14.72 16.93
CA TYR A 390 -1.56 13.52 16.23
C TYR A 390 -0.96 12.52 17.22
N GLY A 391 -1.45 11.28 17.17
CA GLY A 391 -0.97 10.17 17.98
C GLY A 391 -1.07 8.86 17.19
N HIS A 392 -0.06 8.02 17.31
CA HIS A 392 -0.03 6.71 16.66
C HIS A 392 0.71 5.69 17.53
N LEU A 393 0.19 4.47 17.60
CA LEU A 393 0.82 3.34 18.28
C LEU A 393 0.64 2.07 17.44
N SER A 394 1.72 1.36 17.15
CA SER A 394 1.66 0.07 16.47
C SER A 394 2.58 -0.97 17.08
N PHE A 395 2.14 -2.22 16.98
CA PHE A 395 2.91 -3.42 17.27
C PHE A 395 2.92 -4.31 16.03
N GLN A 396 4.09 -4.84 15.67
CA GLN A 396 4.21 -5.85 14.63
C GLN A 396 5.21 -6.92 15.03
N SER A 397 5.01 -8.14 14.53
CA SER A 397 5.89 -9.27 14.80
C SER A 397 5.81 -10.28 13.67
N GLY A 398 6.95 -10.84 13.28
CA GLY A 398 7.01 -11.96 12.36
C GLY A 398 7.57 -13.22 13.01
N ILE A 399 7.25 -14.36 12.42
CA ILE A 399 7.86 -15.64 12.76
C ILE A 399 8.30 -16.33 11.47
N ARG A 400 9.54 -16.82 11.50
CA ARG A 400 10.04 -17.85 10.62
C ARG A 400 10.12 -19.14 11.43
N GLY A 401 9.25 -20.11 11.14
CA GLY A 401 9.16 -21.35 11.91
C GLY A 401 10.49 -22.10 11.89
N GLU A 402 11.08 -22.32 13.07
CA GLU A 402 12.27 -23.15 13.25
C GLU A 402 11.88 -24.63 13.32
N ASP A 403 10.88 -24.97 14.15
CA ASP A 403 10.31 -26.32 14.26
C ASP A 403 9.41 -26.71 13.09
N VAL A 404 8.86 -25.72 12.38
CA VAL A 404 8.05 -25.90 11.17
C VAL A 404 8.71 -25.08 10.06
N PRO A 405 9.73 -25.64 9.37
CA PRO A 405 10.62 -24.88 8.47
C PRO A 405 9.93 -24.10 7.35
N ASP A 406 8.73 -24.51 6.95
CA ASP A 406 7.92 -23.89 5.88
C ASP A 406 6.95 -22.81 6.39
N LEU A 407 6.76 -22.69 7.71
CA LEU A 407 5.81 -21.74 8.29
C LEU A 407 6.40 -20.33 8.32
N ARG A 408 5.69 -19.37 7.75
CA ARG A 408 5.95 -17.94 7.89
C ARG A 408 4.68 -17.29 8.40
N ALA A 409 4.78 -16.49 9.45
CA ALA A 409 3.66 -15.73 9.96
C ALA A 409 4.08 -14.28 10.20
N TYR A 410 3.18 -13.35 10.01
CA TYR A 410 3.36 -11.95 10.37
C TYR A 410 2.04 -11.41 10.90
N ALA A 411 2.11 -10.61 11.94
CA ALA A 411 0.97 -9.89 12.49
C ALA A 411 1.33 -8.43 12.74
N TYR A 412 0.35 -7.58 12.51
CA TYR A 412 0.39 -6.14 12.69
C TYR A 412 -0.89 -5.68 13.39
N MET A 413 -0.77 -4.77 14.35
CA MET A 413 -1.88 -4.03 14.91
C MET A 413 -1.45 -2.59 15.20
N GLY A 414 -2.24 -1.63 14.76
CA GLY A 414 -1.96 -0.21 14.96
C GLY A 414 -3.21 0.60 15.20
N ARG A 415 -3.07 1.72 15.92
CA ARG A 415 -4.09 2.75 16.06
C ARG A 415 -3.48 4.12 15.75
N THR A 416 -4.17 4.89 14.92
CA THR A 416 -3.80 6.26 14.55
C THR A 416 -4.96 7.19 14.86
N TYR A 417 -4.70 8.21 15.67
CA TYR A 417 -5.65 9.26 16.01
C TYR A 417 -5.09 10.61 15.57
N TYR A 418 -5.87 11.35 14.79
CA TYR A 418 -5.56 12.69 14.37
C TYR A 418 -6.84 13.51 14.19
N PRO A 419 -7.16 14.40 15.15
CA PRO A 419 -8.37 15.23 15.07
C PRO A 419 -8.24 16.40 14.08
N GLY A 420 -7.10 16.51 13.37
CA GLY A 420 -6.87 17.54 12.38
C GLY A 420 -6.56 18.92 12.96
N GLN A 421 -6.20 19.83 12.07
CA GLN A 421 -5.96 21.24 12.41
C GLN A 421 -7.26 22.02 12.43
N ARG A 422 -7.24 23.16 13.14
CA ARG A 422 -8.28 24.17 12.96
C ARG A 422 -8.20 24.67 11.52
N LEU A 423 -9.30 24.58 10.79
CA LEU A 423 -9.54 25.20 9.50
C LEU A 423 -9.22 26.68 9.61
N ARG A 424 -8.49 27.18 8.62
CA ARG A 424 -8.23 28.62 8.49
C ARG A 424 -9.54 29.32 8.17
N ASN A 425 -9.73 30.51 8.72
CA ASN A 425 -10.88 31.35 8.42
C ASN A 425 -10.73 32.03 7.05
N GLU A 426 -10.70 31.22 6.00
CA GLU A 426 -10.39 31.61 4.62
C GLU A 426 -11.48 31.07 3.68
N ALA A 427 -11.72 31.80 2.58
CA ALA A 427 -12.57 31.36 1.47
C ALA A 427 -13.95 30.83 1.92
N TYR A 428 -14.35 29.65 1.43
CA TYR A 428 -15.64 29.03 1.72
C TYR A 428 -15.91 28.82 3.23
N ALA A 429 -14.88 28.52 4.04
CA ALA A 429 -15.03 28.36 5.49
C ALA A 429 -15.43 29.67 6.19
N ARG A 430 -14.95 30.80 5.68
CA ARG A 430 -15.32 32.14 6.15
C ARG A 430 -16.76 32.49 5.80
N ASP A 431 -17.18 32.17 4.58
CA ASP A 431 -18.46 32.64 4.04
C ASP A 431 -19.66 31.81 4.50
N LYS A 432 -19.44 30.53 4.86
CA LYS A 432 -20.51 29.64 5.34
C LYS A 432 -20.56 29.45 6.84
N GLY A 433 -19.60 29.99 7.59
CA GLY A 433 -19.55 29.88 9.04
C GLY A 433 -19.79 28.44 9.49
N TYR A 434 -18.86 27.53 9.14
CA TYR A 434 -18.83 26.16 9.69
C TYR A 434 -19.25 26.23 11.15
N GLU A 435 -20.23 25.41 11.58
CA GLU A 435 -20.97 25.52 12.85
C GLU A 435 -20.07 25.58 14.11
N GLY A 436 -19.37 26.68 14.27
CA GLY A 436 -18.09 26.75 14.99
C GLY A 436 -17.50 28.16 14.92
N VAL A 437 -18.34 29.19 14.78
CA VAL A 437 -17.93 30.57 15.03
C VAL A 437 -17.49 30.66 16.50
N ASP A 438 -16.19 30.90 16.72
CA ASP A 438 -15.66 31.39 17.99
C ASP A 438 -16.29 32.77 18.26
N ASP A 439 -17.48 32.82 18.85
CA ASP A 439 -17.90 34.01 19.58
C ASP A 439 -17.06 34.03 20.85
N LEU A 440 -15.92 34.74 20.77
CA LEU A 440 -14.97 35.01 21.85
C LEU A 440 -15.64 35.87 22.94
N ARG A 441 -16.70 35.36 23.55
CA ARG A 441 -17.20 35.86 24.83
C ARG A 441 -16.38 35.17 25.91
N LEU A 442 -15.38 35.89 26.40
CA LEU A 442 -14.67 35.63 27.65
C LEU A 442 -15.64 35.07 28.70
N GLN A 443 -15.69 33.74 28.84
CA GLN A 443 -16.22 33.09 30.03
C GLN A 443 -15.03 32.49 30.76
N ASN A 444 -14.62 33.21 31.79
CA ASN A 444 -13.65 32.75 32.77
C ASN A 444 -14.16 31.45 33.39
N PHE A 445 -13.53 30.33 33.07
CA PHE A 445 -13.62 29.12 33.89
C PHE A 445 -12.24 28.80 34.43
N TYR A 446 -12.05 29.13 35.71
CA TYR A 446 -11.16 28.37 36.57
C TYR A 446 -11.84 27.03 36.80
N ASP A 447 -11.25 25.94 36.34
CA ASP A 447 -11.49 24.67 37.01
C ASP A 447 -10.21 23.87 37.12
N PHE A 448 -9.91 23.52 38.36
CA PHE A 448 -8.73 22.81 38.80
C PHE A 448 -9.25 21.70 39.69
N GLN A 449 -9.62 20.55 39.12
CA GLN A 449 -9.77 19.33 39.90
C GLN A 449 -9.24 18.11 39.17
N ILE A 450 -8.11 17.63 39.70
CA ILE A 450 -7.64 16.26 39.57
C ILE A 450 -8.51 15.40 40.49
N LYS A 451 -8.98 14.22 40.04
CA LYS A 451 -8.72 12.93 40.72
C LYS A 451 -9.22 11.69 39.94
N PRO A 452 -8.67 10.50 40.24
CA PRO A 452 -8.49 9.38 39.31
C PRO A 452 -9.45 8.18 39.51
N THR A 453 -9.53 7.34 38.47
CA THR A 453 -9.82 5.88 38.41
C THR A 453 -11.03 5.28 39.14
N ALA A 454 -11.85 4.55 38.35
CA ALA A 454 -12.37 3.16 38.55
C ALA A 454 -13.86 3.00 38.18
N ASN A 455 -14.19 1.85 37.57
CA ASN A 455 -15.49 1.34 37.11
C ASN A 455 -16.72 1.76 37.94
N ILE A 456 -17.89 1.89 37.29
CA ILE A 456 -19.20 1.32 37.67
C ILE A 456 -20.19 1.50 36.49
N ASN A 457 -20.94 0.44 36.17
CA ASN A 457 -22.17 0.50 35.37
C ASN A 457 -23.25 1.24 36.17
N ASP A 458 -23.96 2.22 35.59
CA ASP A 458 -25.36 2.46 35.94
C ASP A 458 -26.06 3.36 34.92
N SER A 459 -27.33 3.03 34.71
CA SER A 459 -28.34 3.68 33.86
C SER A 459 -28.54 5.16 34.16
N PHE A 460 -28.57 6.00 33.13
CA PHE A 460 -28.99 7.40 33.26
C PHE A 460 -30.51 7.50 33.24
N GLU A 461 -31.07 7.83 34.41
CA GLU A 461 -32.46 8.25 34.59
C GLU A 461 -32.59 9.71 34.13
N GLN A 462 -33.49 9.96 33.18
CA GLN A 462 -33.71 11.27 32.58
C GLN A 462 -34.59 12.11 33.52
N VAL A 463 -34.03 13.11 34.19
CA VAL A 463 -34.81 14.05 34.99
C VAL A 463 -35.58 14.99 34.05
N VAL A 464 -36.88 14.72 33.88
CA VAL A 464 -37.84 15.63 33.25
C VAL A 464 -38.22 16.70 34.26
N ILE A 465 -37.84 17.96 34.01
CA ILE A 465 -38.38 19.11 34.72
C ILE A 465 -39.56 19.63 33.88
N ASP A 466 -40.76 19.24 34.28
CA ASP A 466 -42.01 19.88 33.84
C ASP A 466 -42.15 21.23 34.54
N ASN A 467 -42.33 22.31 33.77
CA ASN A 467 -42.88 23.56 34.29
C ASN A 467 -44.12 23.92 33.50
N ALA A 468 -45.26 23.42 33.99
CA ALA A 468 -46.58 23.93 33.67
C ALA A 468 -46.85 25.23 34.46
N GLY A 469 -47.32 26.27 33.77
CA GLY A 469 -48.22 27.28 34.33
C GLY A 469 -47.61 28.64 34.74
N ASN A 470 -47.74 29.64 33.86
CA ASN A 470 -48.42 30.90 34.22
C ASN A 470 -48.77 31.73 32.95
N PRO A 471 -50.04 32.10 32.70
CA PRO A 471 -50.42 32.96 31.59
C PRO A 471 -50.42 34.42 32.05
N GLY A 472 -49.61 35.25 31.41
CA GLY A 472 -49.67 36.71 31.55
C GLY A 472 -48.32 37.31 31.89
N LEU A 473 -47.65 37.82 30.86
CA LEU A 473 -46.87 39.04 30.84
C LEU A 473 -46.32 39.20 29.40
N GLN A 474 -47.01 40.01 28.58
CA GLN A 474 -46.42 40.63 27.41
C GLN A 474 -45.63 41.84 27.90
N GLN A 475 -44.30 41.81 27.76
CA GLN A 475 -43.50 43.02 27.56
C GLN A 475 -42.11 42.65 27.01
N ASP A 476 -41.84 43.20 25.84
CA ASP A 476 -40.54 43.58 25.28
C ASP A 476 -39.41 42.53 25.22
N GLY A 477 -39.23 42.01 24.00
CA GLY A 477 -37.91 42.15 23.36
C GLY A 477 -36.86 41.06 23.57
N PHE A 478 -37.19 39.90 24.15
CA PHE A 478 -36.28 38.74 24.14
C PHE A 478 -37.03 37.44 23.92
N SER A 479 -36.92 36.87 22.70
CA SER A 479 -37.18 35.44 22.52
C SER A 479 -35.94 34.68 22.98
N LEU A 480 -36.04 33.97 24.10
CA LEU A 480 -35.12 32.89 24.44
C LEU A 480 -35.35 31.76 23.42
N VAL A 481 -34.68 31.87 22.27
CA VAL A 481 -34.52 30.75 21.35
C VAL A 481 -33.72 29.70 22.11
N ARG A 482 -34.36 28.58 22.41
CA ARG A 482 -33.75 27.37 22.95
C ARG A 482 -32.80 26.82 21.88
N ARG A 483 -31.58 27.36 21.79
CA ARG A 483 -30.52 26.79 20.94
C ARG A 483 -30.15 25.45 21.56
N ARG A 484 -30.46 24.37 20.84
CA ARG A 484 -29.85 23.06 21.06
C ARG A 484 -28.35 23.24 21.17
N THR A 485 -27.77 22.60 22.16
CA THR A 485 -26.34 22.52 22.41
C THR A 485 -25.64 22.06 21.13
N VAL A 486 -25.03 23.00 20.42
CA VAL A 486 -24.13 22.73 19.29
C VAL A 486 -22.88 22.15 19.91
N TYR A 487 -22.57 20.89 19.63
CA TYR A 487 -21.27 20.33 19.95
C TYR A 487 -20.22 21.12 19.17
N THR A 488 -19.30 21.73 19.90
CA THR A 488 -18.19 22.51 19.35
C THR A 488 -17.17 21.58 18.71
N SER A 489 -17.37 21.17 17.45
CA SER A 489 -16.27 20.64 16.62
C SER A 489 -15.36 21.78 16.18
N GLY A 490 -14.83 22.54 17.14
CA GLY A 490 -14.25 23.88 16.92
C GLY A 490 -13.39 23.96 15.66
N ASN A 491 -13.96 24.42 14.56
CA ASN A 491 -13.39 24.51 13.21
C ASN A 491 -12.40 23.39 12.82
N ARG A 492 -12.52 22.14 13.27
CA ARG A 492 -11.54 21.07 12.97
C ARG A 492 -12.18 19.99 12.12
N LEU A 493 -11.38 19.43 11.20
CA LEU A 493 -11.75 18.23 10.46
C LEU A 493 -10.89 17.07 10.93
N LYS A 494 -11.51 16.13 11.65
CA LYS A 494 -10.92 14.86 12.07
C LYS A 494 -10.43 14.13 10.83
N ARG A 495 -9.11 13.99 10.74
CA ARG A 495 -8.44 13.37 9.59
C ARG A 495 -8.38 11.86 9.71
N SER A 496 -8.21 11.36 10.93
CA SER A 496 -8.09 9.93 11.16
C SER A 496 -8.49 9.58 12.59
N ASP A 497 -9.38 8.62 12.74
CA ASP A 497 -9.45 7.75 13.91
C ASP A 497 -9.52 6.33 13.38
N ASN A 498 -8.36 5.65 13.38
CA ASN A 498 -8.18 4.39 12.67
C ASN A 498 -7.64 3.32 13.60
N THR A 499 -8.22 2.12 13.54
CA THR A 499 -7.59 0.90 14.02
C THR A 499 -7.35 -0.05 12.86
N THR A 500 -6.11 -0.48 12.65
CA THR A 500 -5.73 -1.42 11.58
C THR A 500 -5.12 -2.68 12.16
N ALA A 501 -5.45 -3.83 11.59
CA ALA A 501 -4.84 -5.11 11.90
C ALA A 501 -4.61 -5.91 10.61
N MET A 502 -3.45 -6.54 10.49
CA MET A 502 -3.06 -7.34 9.33
C MET A 502 -2.34 -8.60 9.79
N THR A 503 -2.68 -9.75 9.23
CA THR A 503 -1.97 -11.01 9.43
C THR A 503 -1.70 -11.67 8.09
N THR A 504 -0.47 -12.13 7.88
CA THR A 504 -0.14 -13.02 6.76
C THR A 504 0.38 -14.34 7.31
N LEU A 505 -0.10 -15.44 6.75
CA LEU A 505 0.32 -16.79 7.09
C LEU A 505 0.67 -17.52 5.80
N ALA A 506 1.91 -17.98 5.68
CA ALA A 506 2.34 -18.83 4.59
C ALA A 506 2.82 -20.17 5.16
N TYR A 507 2.36 -21.26 4.56
CA TYR A 507 2.83 -22.60 4.87
C TYR A 507 2.94 -23.41 3.59
N ARG A 508 4.17 -23.76 3.20
CA ARG A 508 4.48 -24.39 1.91
C ARG A 508 3.92 -23.53 0.77
N ASN A 509 2.96 -24.07 0.03
CA ASN A 509 2.33 -23.42 -1.11
C ASN A 509 0.99 -22.73 -0.78
N LEU A 510 0.59 -22.73 0.49
CA LEU A 510 -0.59 -22.03 0.98
C LEU A 510 -0.20 -20.64 1.51
N GLU A 511 -0.94 -19.63 1.09
CA GLU A 511 -0.89 -18.26 1.60
C GLU A 511 -2.29 -17.84 2.09
N LEU A 512 -2.36 -17.22 3.25
CA LEU A 512 -3.57 -16.68 3.84
C LEU A 512 -3.30 -15.27 4.35
N ASP A 513 -4.13 -14.33 3.92
CA ASP A 513 -4.12 -12.93 4.34
C ASP A 513 -5.40 -12.62 5.10
N LEU A 514 -5.27 -11.96 6.25
CA LEU A 514 -6.38 -11.43 7.04
C LEU A 514 -6.14 -9.94 7.25
N PHE A 515 -7.10 -9.11 6.89
CA PHE A 515 -7.02 -7.66 7.04
C PHE A 515 -8.28 -7.10 7.69
N TYR A 516 -8.08 -6.15 8.59
CA TYR A 516 -9.12 -5.41 9.29
C TYR A 516 -8.74 -3.95 9.38
N THR A 517 -9.66 -3.04 9.07
CA THR A 517 -9.55 -1.63 9.42
C THR A 517 -10.91 -1.09 9.86
N ASP A 518 -10.89 -0.22 10.85
CA ASP A 518 -12.04 0.60 11.29
C ASP A 518 -11.56 2.04 11.31
N GLN A 519 -11.96 2.78 10.29
CA GLN A 519 -11.55 4.14 10.01
C GLN A 519 -12.75 5.07 10.17
N GLN A 520 -12.64 6.10 10.99
CA GLN A 520 -13.61 7.20 11.05
C GLN A 520 -12.92 8.54 10.76
N ARG A 521 -13.51 9.34 9.87
CA ARG A 521 -13.01 10.67 9.51
C ARG A 521 -14.15 11.62 9.16
N ASP A 522 -13.85 12.91 9.15
CA ASP A 522 -14.80 13.92 8.71
C ASP A 522 -14.81 14.05 7.18
N ILE A 523 -15.97 14.40 6.63
CA ILE A 523 -16.20 14.69 5.21
C ILE A 523 -16.55 16.17 5.02
N TYR A 524 -16.33 16.69 3.81
CA TYR A 524 -16.62 18.08 3.43
C TYR A 524 -18.10 18.31 3.07
N ASN A 525 -19.00 17.71 3.85
CA ASN A 525 -20.43 17.74 3.58
C ASN A 525 -21.08 18.93 4.30
N PHE A 526 -20.99 20.11 3.71
CA PHE A 526 -21.46 21.35 4.31
C PHE A 526 -22.97 21.61 4.13
N TYR A 527 -23.67 20.73 3.42
CA TYR A 527 -25.10 20.88 3.10
C TYR A 527 -26.01 19.89 3.82
N ARG A 528 -25.43 18.81 4.36
CA ARG A 528 -26.15 17.72 5.00
C ARG A 528 -25.49 17.46 6.35
N ASP A 529 -26.26 17.14 7.39
CA ASP A 529 -25.77 16.89 8.76
C ASP A 529 -24.93 15.59 8.87
N ARG A 530 -24.44 15.06 7.74
CA ARG A 530 -23.63 13.86 7.59
C ARG A 530 -22.18 14.31 7.57
N ASN A 531 -21.62 14.56 8.74
CA ASN A 531 -20.31 15.19 8.84
C ASN A 531 -19.16 14.18 8.86
N GLU A 532 -19.43 12.93 9.21
CA GLU A 532 -18.41 11.91 9.38
C GLU A 532 -18.77 10.61 8.66
N VAL A 533 -17.74 9.95 8.12
CA VAL A 533 -17.84 8.62 7.53
C VAL A 533 -16.99 7.65 8.35
N GLN A 534 -17.57 6.50 8.67
CA GLN A 534 -16.89 5.35 9.24
C GLN A 534 -16.89 4.21 8.21
N ASN A 535 -15.70 3.69 7.88
CA ASN A 535 -15.53 2.53 7.01
C ASN A 535 -14.89 1.40 7.79
N ILE A 536 -15.54 0.24 7.79
CA ILE A 536 -15.05 -0.96 8.47
C ILE A 536 -14.88 -2.06 7.44
N VAL A 537 -13.63 -2.34 7.09
CA VAL A 537 -13.29 -3.34 6.08
C VAL A 537 -12.73 -4.57 6.78
N LYS A 538 -13.33 -5.72 6.51
CA LYS A 538 -12.82 -7.04 6.90
C LYS A 538 -12.53 -7.83 5.64
N HIS A 539 -11.32 -8.36 5.53
CA HIS A 539 -10.89 -9.08 4.35
C HIS A 539 -10.17 -10.36 4.71
N VAL A 540 -10.50 -11.43 3.98
CA VAL A 540 -9.82 -12.73 4.03
C VAL A 540 -9.51 -13.14 2.60
N ASN A 541 -8.26 -13.49 2.35
CA ASN A 541 -7.81 -14.02 1.06
C ASN A 541 -6.96 -15.28 1.30
N GLY A 542 -7.25 -16.35 0.56
CA GLY A 542 -6.50 -17.59 0.60
C GLY A 542 -6.09 -18.02 -0.80
N LYS A 543 -4.81 -18.38 -0.98
CA LYS A 543 -4.25 -18.83 -2.25
C LYS A 543 -3.45 -20.10 -2.04
N TYR A 544 -3.60 -21.07 -2.94
CA TYR A 544 -2.79 -22.28 -2.96
C TYR A 544 -2.14 -22.45 -4.32
N ARG A 545 -0.85 -22.77 -4.34
CA ARG A 545 -0.08 -23.05 -5.55
C ARG A 545 0.17 -24.56 -5.71
N PHE A 546 -0.23 -25.11 -6.83
CA PHE A 546 0.13 -26.45 -7.28
C PHE A 546 1.28 -26.33 -8.26
N ASP A 547 2.39 -27.02 -7.98
CA ASP A 547 3.49 -27.14 -8.95
C ASP A 547 3.23 -28.38 -9.81
N LEU A 548 2.98 -28.17 -11.11
CA LEU A 548 2.59 -29.21 -12.08
C LEU A 548 3.80 -29.72 -12.88
N GLY A 549 4.98 -29.76 -12.24
CA GLY A 549 6.27 -30.04 -12.86
C GLY A 549 7.23 -28.86 -12.73
N SER A 550 8.32 -28.89 -13.51
CA SER A 550 9.35 -27.84 -13.49
C SER A 550 8.94 -26.57 -14.27
N SER A 551 8.02 -26.69 -15.24
CA SER A 551 7.68 -25.60 -16.16
C SER A 551 6.24 -25.08 -16.01
N ALA A 552 5.42 -25.65 -15.14
CA ALA A 552 4.03 -25.25 -14.98
C ALA A 552 3.61 -25.17 -13.52
N SER A 553 2.80 -24.16 -13.18
CA SER A 553 2.17 -24.02 -11.87
C SER A 553 0.74 -23.53 -12.00
N LEU A 554 -0.16 -24.07 -11.18
CA LEU A 554 -1.55 -23.64 -11.09
C LEU A 554 -1.78 -22.98 -9.73
N ARG A 555 -2.23 -21.73 -9.72
CA ARG A 555 -2.68 -21.05 -8.51
C ARG A 555 -4.20 -21.05 -8.46
N ILE A 556 -4.77 -21.46 -7.33
CA ILE A 556 -6.20 -21.33 -7.05
C ILE A 556 -6.35 -20.45 -5.82
N GLY A 557 -7.24 -19.47 -5.88
CA GLY A 557 -7.48 -18.56 -4.77
C GLY A 557 -8.95 -18.25 -4.58
N GLY A 558 -9.30 -17.86 -3.35
CA GLY A 558 -10.62 -17.41 -2.96
C GLY A 558 -10.52 -16.28 -1.96
N PHE A 559 -11.52 -15.40 -1.95
CA PHE A 559 -11.55 -14.27 -1.03
C PHE A 559 -12.97 -13.94 -0.56
N PHE A 560 -13.05 -13.27 0.58
CA PHE A 560 -14.25 -12.63 1.11
C PHE A 560 -13.87 -11.26 1.68
N THR A 561 -14.65 -10.23 1.36
CA THR A 561 -14.51 -8.88 1.91
C THR A 561 -15.87 -8.36 2.33
N GLN A 562 -15.99 -7.91 3.57
CA GLN A 562 -17.14 -7.17 4.08
C GLN A 562 -16.72 -5.71 4.26
N ASP A 563 -17.58 -4.80 3.83
CA ASP A 563 -17.37 -3.35 3.93
C ASP A 563 -18.62 -2.70 4.51
N ASP A 564 -18.53 -2.23 5.76
CA ASP A 564 -19.58 -1.45 6.40
C ASP A 564 -19.28 0.05 6.22
N ILE A 565 -20.23 0.81 5.68
CA ILE A 565 -20.17 2.27 5.54
C ILE A 565 -21.22 2.86 6.46
N ILE A 566 -20.82 3.72 7.39
CA ILE A 566 -21.70 4.34 8.38
C ILE A 566 -21.46 5.84 8.34
N LEU A 567 -22.54 6.61 8.33
CA LEU A 567 -22.50 8.07 8.33
C LEU A 567 -22.95 8.59 9.70
N HIS A 568 -22.23 9.55 10.24
CA HIS A 568 -22.54 10.17 11.52
C HIS A 568 -22.63 11.70 11.39
N SER A 569 -23.43 12.30 12.25
CA SER A 569 -23.35 13.74 12.52
C SER A 569 -22.30 14.01 13.59
N HIS A 570 -21.80 15.24 13.69
CA HIS A 570 -20.94 15.63 14.82
C HIS A 570 -21.63 15.54 16.19
N SER A 571 -22.96 15.53 16.21
CA SER A 571 -23.75 15.30 17.43
C SER A 571 -23.84 13.82 17.83
N GLY A 572 -23.22 12.92 17.06
CA GLY A 572 -23.19 11.47 17.31
C GLY A 572 -24.41 10.70 16.81
N PHE A 573 -25.36 11.36 16.13
CA PHE A 573 -26.47 10.66 15.49
C PHE A 573 -25.98 9.84 14.29
N VAL A 574 -26.45 8.60 14.17
CA VAL A 574 -26.28 7.81 12.96
C VAL A 574 -27.17 8.40 11.87
N MET A 575 -26.54 8.95 10.85
CA MET A 575 -27.19 9.59 9.71
C MET A 575 -27.35 8.66 8.51
N GLY A 576 -26.70 7.49 8.57
CA GLY A 576 -26.92 6.45 7.59
C GLY A 576 -26.00 5.27 7.81
N GLY A 577 -26.28 4.21 7.07
CA GLY A 577 -25.50 2.99 7.13
C GLY A 577 -25.85 2.07 5.98
N THR A 578 -24.88 1.32 5.47
CA THR A 578 -25.08 0.23 4.53
C THR A 578 -23.88 -0.70 4.53
N ARG A 579 -24.03 -1.89 3.96
CA ARG A 579 -22.95 -2.86 3.77
C ARG A 579 -22.90 -3.38 2.35
N GLU A 580 -21.68 -3.61 1.88
CA GLU A 580 -21.37 -4.43 0.71
C GLU A 580 -20.54 -5.66 1.12
N GLU A 581 -20.93 -6.84 0.64
CA GLU A 581 -20.16 -8.08 0.74
C GLU A 581 -19.66 -8.51 -0.64
N ARG A 582 -18.39 -8.90 -0.70
CA ARG A 582 -17.68 -9.23 -1.95
C ARG A 582 -16.97 -10.55 -1.80
N TYR A 583 -17.19 -11.47 -2.72
CA TYR A 583 -16.53 -12.77 -2.67
C TYR A 583 -16.38 -13.37 -4.05
N GLY A 584 -15.42 -14.27 -4.17
CA GLY A 584 -15.08 -14.83 -5.46
C GLY A 584 -13.87 -15.73 -5.39
N GLY A 585 -13.46 -16.19 -6.57
CA GLY A 585 -12.29 -17.03 -6.72
C GLY A 585 -11.67 -16.88 -8.09
N SER A 586 -10.41 -17.29 -8.16
CA SER A 586 -9.65 -17.29 -9.41
C SER A 586 -8.81 -18.55 -9.54
N MET A 587 -8.55 -18.91 -10.80
CA MET A 587 -7.59 -19.93 -11.17
C MET A 587 -6.62 -19.32 -12.18
N LEU A 588 -5.34 -19.55 -12.01
CA LEU A 588 -4.28 -19.06 -12.89
C LEU A 588 -3.28 -20.18 -13.16
N LEU A 589 -3.20 -20.64 -14.40
CA LEU A 589 -2.14 -21.50 -14.88
C LEU A 589 -1.02 -20.63 -15.43
N ASN A 590 0.16 -20.72 -14.84
CA ASN A 590 1.41 -20.20 -15.41
C ASN A 590 2.19 -21.36 -16.02
N TRP A 591 2.60 -21.22 -17.29
CA TRP A 591 3.28 -22.27 -18.05
C TRP A 591 4.43 -21.69 -18.89
N GLU A 592 5.64 -22.13 -18.60
CA GLU A 592 6.83 -21.93 -19.43
C GLU A 592 6.83 -22.99 -20.55
N THR A 593 6.29 -22.64 -21.71
CA THR A 593 6.14 -23.60 -22.82
C THR A 593 7.47 -23.89 -23.51
N SER A 594 8.40 -22.93 -23.45
CA SER A 594 9.78 -23.02 -23.94
C SER A 594 10.65 -22.02 -23.20
N ARG A 595 11.98 -22.05 -23.42
CA ARG A 595 12.92 -21.06 -22.83
C ARG A 595 12.58 -19.61 -23.17
N ASN A 596 11.94 -19.39 -24.31
CA ASN A 596 11.63 -18.06 -24.82
C ASN A 596 10.16 -17.69 -24.61
N ASN A 597 9.33 -18.57 -24.04
CA ASN A 597 7.89 -18.33 -23.97
C ASN A 597 7.28 -18.67 -22.61
N ARG A 598 6.53 -17.71 -22.08
CA ARG A 598 5.78 -17.82 -20.83
C ARG A 598 4.32 -17.45 -21.09
N LEU A 599 3.43 -18.37 -20.79
CA LEU A 599 2.00 -18.24 -20.97
C LEU A 599 1.31 -18.22 -19.61
N ALA A 600 0.31 -17.36 -19.45
CA ALA A 600 -0.64 -17.38 -18.35
C ALA A 600 -2.06 -17.49 -18.88
N ILE A 601 -2.84 -18.40 -18.32
CA ILE A 601 -4.27 -18.57 -18.63
C ILE A 601 -5.02 -18.55 -17.32
N GLY A 602 -6.04 -17.69 -17.23
CA GLY A 602 -6.80 -17.56 -16.01
C GLY A 602 -8.29 -17.37 -16.22
N ALA A 603 -9.02 -17.71 -15.17
CA ALA A 603 -10.44 -17.47 -15.03
C ALA A 603 -10.74 -16.90 -13.65
N GLU A 604 -11.72 -16.03 -13.57
CA GLU A 604 -12.10 -15.34 -12.35
C GLU A 604 -13.61 -15.15 -12.26
N TYR A 605 -14.15 -15.33 -11.07
CA TYR A 605 -15.55 -15.04 -10.77
C TYR A 605 -15.62 -14.18 -9.52
N ARG A 606 -16.40 -13.09 -9.58
CA ARG A 606 -16.68 -12.20 -8.45
C ARG A 606 -18.17 -11.99 -8.30
N LYS A 607 -18.63 -11.92 -7.06
CA LYS A 607 -19.99 -11.58 -6.68
C LYS A 607 -19.97 -10.45 -5.64
N TYR A 608 -20.91 -9.53 -5.79
CA TYR A 608 -21.09 -8.33 -4.97
C TYR A 608 -22.54 -8.33 -4.49
N ASP A 609 -22.75 -8.42 -3.18
CA ASP A 609 -24.06 -8.27 -2.55
C ASP A 609 -24.07 -6.90 -1.85
N MET A 610 -24.91 -5.99 -2.34
CA MET A 610 -24.97 -4.58 -1.92
C MET A 610 -26.28 -4.27 -1.22
N GLY A 611 -26.34 -3.16 -0.49
CA GLY A 611 -27.56 -2.73 0.21
C GLY A 611 -27.96 -3.68 1.32
N LEU A 612 -26.97 -4.33 1.95
CA LEU A 612 -27.16 -5.11 3.15
C LEU A 612 -27.16 -4.17 4.36
N PRO A 613 -27.83 -4.53 5.47
CA PRO A 613 -27.70 -3.79 6.72
C PRO A 613 -26.25 -3.78 7.22
N ASP A 614 -25.80 -2.63 7.71
CA ASP A 614 -24.48 -2.46 8.33
C ASP A 614 -24.36 -3.28 9.65
N LYS A 615 -23.22 -3.15 10.35
CA LYS A 615 -22.99 -3.84 11.65
C LYS A 615 -24.02 -3.50 12.73
N ASN A 616 -24.73 -2.39 12.61
CA ASN A 616 -25.74 -1.91 13.54
C ASN A 616 -27.18 -2.22 13.05
N GLY A 617 -27.33 -2.87 11.89
CA GLY A 617 -28.63 -3.19 11.30
C GLY A 617 -29.24 -2.05 10.47
N ASN A 618 -28.44 -1.07 10.04
CA ASN A 618 -28.91 0.08 9.27
C ASN A 618 -28.73 -0.11 7.76
N ASN A 619 -29.75 0.25 6.99
CA ASN A 619 -29.66 0.47 5.56
C ASN A 619 -30.43 1.73 5.16
N PHE A 620 -30.07 2.87 5.73
CA PHE A 620 -30.77 4.14 5.52
C PHE A 620 -29.83 5.32 5.30
N ILE A 621 -30.36 6.42 4.81
CA ILE A 621 -29.68 7.71 4.73
C ILE A 621 -30.62 8.86 5.04
N VAL A 622 -30.19 9.76 5.92
CA VAL A 622 -30.91 10.99 6.27
C VAL A 622 -30.02 12.21 6.07
N ASN A 623 -30.60 13.28 5.52
CA ASN A 623 -29.86 14.51 5.21
C ASN A 623 -29.83 15.50 6.39
N GLN A 624 -30.79 15.41 7.32
CA GLN A 624 -30.92 16.30 8.48
C GLN A 624 -31.20 15.53 9.77
N ALA A 625 -30.56 15.93 10.87
CA ALA A 625 -30.72 15.31 12.19
C ALA A 625 -32.02 15.82 12.87
N ASN A 626 -33.00 14.94 13.06
CA ASN A 626 -34.24 15.26 13.76
C ASN A 626 -34.63 14.14 14.75
N ASP A 627 -34.88 14.50 16.02
CA ASP A 627 -35.24 13.60 17.14
C ASP A 627 -36.48 12.71 16.85
N THR A 628 -37.31 13.06 15.86
CA THR A 628 -38.54 12.32 15.51
C THR A 628 -38.33 11.14 14.55
N LEU A 629 -37.12 10.91 14.04
CA LEU A 629 -36.86 10.00 12.91
C LEU A 629 -36.58 8.52 13.29
N LEU A 630 -36.53 8.14 14.56
CA LEU A 630 -35.88 6.87 14.94
C LEU A 630 -36.71 5.57 14.77
N GLY A 631 -38.02 5.64 14.50
CA GLY A 631 -38.88 4.44 14.48
C GLY A 631 -38.88 3.63 13.17
N ASN A 632 -39.07 4.30 12.02
CA ASN A 632 -39.31 3.67 10.70
C ASN A 632 -38.32 4.08 9.59
N VAL A 633 -37.19 4.72 9.94
CA VAL A 633 -36.26 5.30 8.94
C VAL A 633 -35.61 4.25 8.06
N ASN A 634 -35.27 3.08 8.60
CA ASN A 634 -34.72 1.96 7.82
C ASN A 634 -35.60 1.52 6.63
N GLN A 635 -36.92 1.71 6.72
CA GLN A 635 -37.85 1.30 5.68
C GLN A 635 -38.22 2.44 4.71
N THR A 636 -38.08 3.70 5.14
CA THR A 636 -38.59 4.89 4.42
C THR A 636 -37.49 5.78 3.84
N HIS A 637 -36.23 5.48 4.15
CA HIS A 637 -35.07 6.27 3.75
C HIS A 637 -33.96 5.35 3.25
N GLN A 638 -34.30 4.31 2.48
CA GLN A 638 -33.36 3.27 2.11
C GLN A 638 -32.12 3.87 1.42
N TYR A 639 -30.93 3.54 1.93
CA TYR A 639 -29.67 4.06 1.39
C TYR A 639 -29.34 3.39 0.05
N VAL A 640 -29.29 2.07 0.05
CA VAL A 640 -29.00 1.26 -1.13
C VAL A 640 -30.00 0.13 -1.18
N TYR A 641 -30.70 -0.02 -2.31
CA TYR A 641 -31.59 -1.18 -2.47
C TYR A 641 -30.76 -2.45 -2.55
N THR A 642 -31.24 -3.51 -1.89
CA THR A 642 -30.54 -4.79 -1.91
C THR A 642 -30.47 -5.33 -3.33
N ASN A 643 -29.25 -5.58 -3.81
CA ASN A 643 -29.03 -6.16 -5.13
C ASN A 643 -27.74 -6.97 -5.16
N THR A 644 -27.64 -7.83 -6.16
CA THR A 644 -26.51 -8.72 -6.39
C THR A 644 -25.96 -8.51 -7.80
N ILE A 645 -24.65 -8.37 -7.91
CA ILE A 645 -23.91 -8.36 -9.18
C ILE A 645 -22.94 -9.52 -9.21
N ASP A 646 -22.80 -10.16 -10.35
CA ASP A 646 -21.74 -11.11 -10.65
C ASP A 646 -20.95 -10.72 -11.91
N VAL A 647 -19.65 -10.97 -11.87
CA VAL A 647 -18.74 -10.77 -13.01
C VAL A 647 -17.95 -12.05 -13.23
N GLY A 648 -18.10 -12.62 -14.43
CA GLY A 648 -17.31 -13.76 -14.91
C GLY A 648 -16.25 -13.29 -15.90
N SER A 649 -15.02 -13.79 -15.74
CA SER A 649 -13.88 -13.34 -16.53
C SER A 649 -13.00 -14.49 -16.99
N PHE A 650 -12.42 -14.33 -18.19
CA PHE A 650 -11.41 -15.21 -18.75
C PHE A 650 -10.29 -14.37 -19.35
N PHE A 651 -9.04 -14.76 -19.14
CA PHE A 651 -7.90 -14.01 -19.63
C PHE A 651 -6.71 -14.90 -20.00
N VAL A 652 -5.91 -14.38 -20.93
CA VAL A 652 -4.66 -15.00 -21.40
C VAL A 652 -3.61 -13.91 -21.53
N GLU A 653 -2.40 -14.18 -21.04
CA GLU A 653 -1.21 -13.36 -21.27
C GLU A 653 -0.11 -14.24 -21.82
N ASP A 654 0.60 -13.74 -22.82
CA ASP A 654 1.71 -14.42 -23.47
C ASP A 654 2.91 -13.48 -23.55
N TYR A 655 4.06 -13.96 -23.09
CA TYR A 655 5.34 -13.27 -23.17
C TYR A 655 6.28 -14.11 -24.03
N TYR A 656 6.81 -13.54 -25.09
CA TYR A 656 7.70 -14.21 -26.02
C TYR A 656 8.97 -13.40 -26.27
N SER A 657 10.13 -13.98 -25.93
CA SER A 657 11.44 -13.42 -26.24
C SER A 657 11.85 -13.80 -27.66
N ILE A 658 11.78 -12.83 -28.57
CA ILE A 658 12.12 -13.02 -29.99
C ILE A 658 13.64 -13.12 -30.15
N SER A 659 14.38 -12.28 -29.41
CA SER A 659 15.84 -12.29 -29.33
C SER A 659 16.30 -11.85 -27.93
N SER A 660 17.60 -11.79 -27.68
CA SER A 660 18.16 -11.22 -26.44
C SER A 660 17.87 -9.71 -26.27
N SER A 661 17.45 -9.03 -27.35
CA SER A 661 17.19 -7.59 -27.37
C SER A 661 15.73 -7.23 -27.61
N LEU A 662 14.86 -8.19 -27.97
CA LEU A 662 13.49 -7.92 -28.38
C LEU A 662 12.54 -8.91 -27.74
N ASP A 663 11.62 -8.39 -26.93
CA ASP A 663 10.53 -9.13 -26.31
C ASP A 663 9.18 -8.62 -26.83
N PHE A 664 8.24 -9.56 -26.96
CA PHE A 664 6.86 -9.30 -27.29
C PHE A 664 5.94 -9.74 -26.15
N PHE A 665 4.95 -8.92 -25.84
CA PHE A 665 3.91 -9.21 -24.88
C PHE A 665 2.54 -9.08 -25.55
N GLY A 666 1.71 -10.10 -25.42
CA GLY A 666 0.33 -10.09 -25.88
C GLY A 666 -0.61 -10.50 -24.76
N ALA A 667 -1.73 -9.80 -24.58
CA ALA A 667 -2.73 -10.20 -23.62
C ALA A 667 -4.15 -9.88 -24.08
N PHE A 668 -5.08 -10.67 -23.58
CA PHE A 668 -6.50 -10.57 -23.86
C PHE A 668 -7.28 -10.92 -22.60
N ARG A 669 -8.31 -10.13 -22.29
CA ARG A 669 -9.31 -10.45 -21.27
C ARG A 669 -10.72 -10.20 -21.78
N PHE A 670 -11.61 -11.11 -21.41
CA PHE A 670 -13.05 -11.02 -21.58
C PHE A 670 -13.71 -10.96 -20.20
N ASP A 671 -14.56 -9.96 -19.98
CA ASP A 671 -15.38 -9.80 -18.78
C ASP A 671 -16.87 -9.76 -19.19
N LYS A 672 -17.74 -10.42 -18.41
CA LYS A 672 -19.18 -10.41 -18.62
C LYS A 672 -19.92 -10.16 -17.32
N GLN A 673 -20.92 -9.29 -17.41
CA GLN A 673 -21.81 -8.88 -16.33
C GLN A 673 -23.21 -8.60 -16.91
N ARG A 674 -24.27 -8.76 -16.11
CA ARG A 674 -25.67 -8.70 -16.58
C ARG A 674 -26.15 -7.32 -17.07
N TYR A 675 -25.73 -6.22 -16.46
CA TYR A 675 -26.21 -4.86 -16.70
C TYR A 675 -25.46 -4.16 -17.84
N TRP A 676 -24.13 -4.11 -17.78
CA TRP A 676 -23.32 -3.44 -18.83
C TRP A 676 -22.86 -4.40 -19.95
N GLY A 677 -23.17 -5.70 -19.84
CA GLY A 677 -22.99 -6.68 -20.90
C GLY A 677 -21.60 -7.33 -20.91
N SER A 678 -20.92 -7.30 -22.05
CA SER A 678 -19.61 -7.93 -22.21
C SER A 678 -18.57 -6.94 -22.67
N ASN A 679 -17.34 -7.12 -22.20
CA ASN A 679 -16.21 -6.30 -22.57
C ASN A 679 -14.98 -7.16 -22.91
N VAL A 680 -14.20 -6.68 -23.88
CA VAL A 680 -12.88 -7.22 -24.22
C VAL A 680 -11.84 -6.13 -24.02
N SER A 681 -10.73 -6.50 -23.37
CA SER A 681 -9.58 -5.63 -23.12
C SER A 681 -8.32 -6.30 -23.66
N PRO A 682 -7.75 -5.85 -24.79
CA PRO A 682 -6.45 -6.33 -25.28
C PRO A 682 -5.29 -5.48 -24.73
N ARG A 683 -4.08 -6.07 -24.74
CA ARG A 683 -2.80 -5.35 -24.60
C ARG A 683 -1.76 -5.97 -25.52
N LEU A 684 -0.97 -5.11 -26.16
CA LEU A 684 0.21 -5.47 -26.93
C LEU A 684 1.38 -4.63 -26.44
N GLY A 685 2.53 -5.26 -26.24
CA GLY A 685 3.76 -4.61 -25.80
C GLY A 685 4.95 -5.11 -26.61
N PHE A 686 5.82 -4.18 -27.01
CA PHE A 686 7.11 -4.46 -27.63
C PHE A 686 8.18 -3.82 -26.76
N LEU A 687 9.12 -4.62 -26.28
CA LEU A 687 10.21 -4.16 -25.42
C LEU A 687 11.52 -4.42 -26.18
N TYR A 688 12.25 -3.34 -26.47
CA TYR A 688 13.47 -3.40 -27.25
C TYR A 688 14.64 -2.83 -26.46
N SER A 689 15.64 -3.67 -26.17
CA SER A 689 16.90 -3.28 -25.56
C SER A 689 17.90 -2.93 -26.64
N TRP A 690 18.11 -1.63 -26.88
CA TRP A 690 19.13 -1.16 -27.81
C TRP A 690 20.54 -1.44 -27.28
N SER A 691 20.73 -1.32 -25.97
CA SER A 691 21.93 -1.74 -25.23
C SER A 691 21.53 -2.22 -23.83
N GLN A 692 22.51 -2.57 -22.98
CA GLN A 692 22.26 -2.84 -21.55
C GLN A 692 21.70 -1.62 -20.80
N ASP A 693 22.01 -0.42 -21.31
CA ASP A 693 21.68 0.87 -20.68
C ASP A 693 20.44 1.54 -21.27
N LEU A 694 20.15 1.32 -22.57
CA LEU A 694 19.07 2.00 -23.28
C LEU A 694 18.00 1.01 -23.73
N ARG A 695 16.78 1.24 -23.25
CA ARG A 695 15.61 0.40 -23.54
C ARG A 695 14.42 1.22 -23.97
N PHE A 696 13.68 0.67 -24.92
CA PHE A 696 12.45 1.23 -25.44
C PHE A 696 11.29 0.29 -25.16
N ARG A 697 10.13 0.88 -24.86
CA ARG A 697 8.87 0.15 -24.76
C ARG A 697 7.82 0.87 -25.59
N LEU A 698 7.13 0.11 -26.43
CA LEU A 698 5.93 0.56 -27.13
C LEU A 698 4.77 -0.31 -26.69
N SER A 699 3.68 0.27 -26.23
CA SER A 699 2.50 -0.50 -25.85
C SER A 699 1.18 0.12 -26.29
N TYR A 700 0.23 -0.76 -26.58
CA TYR A 700 -1.18 -0.45 -26.79
C TYR A 700 -2.00 -1.23 -25.77
N GLN A 701 -2.96 -0.58 -25.13
CA GLN A 701 -3.82 -1.23 -24.14
C GLN A 701 -5.19 -0.58 -24.05
N GLU A 702 -6.20 -1.39 -23.68
CA GLU A 702 -7.54 -0.91 -23.35
C GLU A 702 -7.87 -1.10 -21.87
N GLY A 703 -8.49 -0.07 -21.30
CA GLY A 703 -9.07 -0.06 -19.96
C GLY A 703 -10.57 0.15 -20.05
N PHE A 704 -11.31 -0.35 -19.07
CA PHE A 704 -12.75 -0.11 -19.00
C PHE A 704 -13.30 -0.03 -17.57
N ARG A 705 -14.45 0.61 -17.45
CA ARG A 705 -15.30 0.59 -16.26
C ARG A 705 -16.76 0.53 -16.68
N GLY A 706 -17.51 -0.44 -16.15
CA GLY A 706 -18.97 -0.44 -16.22
C GLY A 706 -19.57 0.64 -15.32
N SER A 707 -20.88 0.91 -15.42
CA SER A 707 -21.57 1.79 -14.47
C SER A 707 -21.42 1.29 -13.03
N PRO A 708 -21.36 2.18 -12.01
CA PRO A 708 -21.33 1.76 -10.61
C PRO A 708 -22.61 1.03 -10.20
N GLY A 709 -22.52 0.24 -9.13
CA GLY A 709 -23.59 -0.60 -8.59
C GLY A 709 -24.93 0.11 -8.40
N VAL A 710 -24.87 1.33 -7.88
CA VAL A 710 -26.07 2.14 -7.59
C VAL A 710 -26.93 2.40 -8.84
N ALA A 711 -26.32 2.44 -10.04
CA ALA A 711 -27.01 2.68 -11.31
C ALA A 711 -28.07 1.61 -11.65
N TYR A 712 -27.93 0.42 -11.08
CA TYR A 712 -28.82 -0.71 -11.35
C TYR A 712 -29.35 -1.40 -10.10
N SER A 713 -28.68 -1.27 -8.94
CA SER A 713 -29.31 -1.63 -7.66
C SER A 713 -30.44 -0.68 -7.32
N GLY A 714 -30.30 0.60 -7.69
CA GLY A 714 -31.04 1.70 -7.09
C GLY A 714 -30.47 2.04 -5.74
N GLY A 715 -30.67 3.29 -5.35
CA GLY A 715 -30.30 3.77 -4.03
C GLY A 715 -31.03 5.05 -3.70
N PHE A 716 -30.58 5.70 -2.65
CA PHE A 716 -30.98 7.01 -2.17
C PHE A 716 -32.45 7.37 -2.42
N GLN A 717 -33.35 6.68 -1.71
CA GLN A 717 -34.81 6.88 -1.82
C GLN A 717 -35.22 8.37 -1.73
N LYS A 718 -34.45 9.21 -1.01
CA LYS A 718 -34.70 10.66 -0.90
C LYS A 718 -33.80 11.57 -1.71
N ASP A 719 -32.71 11.05 -2.29
CA ASP A 719 -31.88 11.86 -3.20
C ASP A 719 -32.27 11.66 -4.67
N GLY A 720 -33.25 10.79 -4.98
CA GLY A 720 -33.86 10.69 -6.31
C GLY A 720 -33.04 9.95 -7.35
N HIS A 721 -32.35 8.87 -6.97
CA HIS A 721 -31.61 8.07 -7.96
C HIS A 721 -32.54 7.18 -8.78
N LEU A 722 -32.61 7.39 -10.09
CA LEU A 722 -33.42 6.57 -10.99
C LEU A 722 -32.64 5.35 -11.47
N ARG A 723 -33.18 4.16 -11.18
CA ARG A 723 -32.66 2.88 -11.64
C ARG A 723 -32.80 2.69 -13.14
N THR A 724 -31.78 2.09 -13.72
CA THR A 724 -31.78 1.67 -15.13
C THR A 724 -32.88 0.68 -15.50
N ASP A 725 -33.44 -0.07 -14.55
CA ASP A 725 -34.56 -0.99 -14.81
C ASP A 725 -35.93 -0.26 -14.83
N ASN A 726 -36.01 0.98 -14.33
CA ASN A 726 -37.22 1.82 -14.37
C ASN A 726 -37.24 2.77 -15.58
N PHE A 727 -36.30 2.64 -16.52
CA PHE A 727 -36.22 3.52 -17.70
C PHE A 727 -37.43 3.36 -18.64
N ASP A 728 -38.00 2.15 -18.76
CA ASP A 728 -39.21 1.92 -19.55
C ASP A 728 -40.45 2.56 -18.88
N ASP A 729 -40.48 2.58 -17.53
CA ASP A 729 -41.55 3.21 -16.76
C ASP A 729 -41.54 4.75 -16.89
N ILE A 730 -40.37 5.37 -17.11
CA ILE A 730 -40.28 6.81 -17.42
C ILE A 730 -41.03 7.14 -18.71
N GLU A 731 -40.89 6.31 -19.74
CA GLU A 731 -41.58 6.50 -21.01
C GLU A 731 -43.10 6.33 -20.83
N ALA A 732 -43.53 5.34 -20.05
CA ALA A 732 -44.93 5.15 -19.69
C ALA A 732 -45.50 6.34 -18.87
N ALA A 733 -44.69 6.91 -17.99
CA ALA A 733 -45.03 8.06 -17.16
C ALA A 733 -45.09 9.39 -17.94
N ALA A 734 -44.64 9.41 -19.20
CA ALA A 734 -44.74 10.56 -20.08
C ALA A 734 -44.10 11.84 -19.48
N ILE A 735 -42.96 11.70 -18.80
CA ILE A 735 -42.28 12.81 -18.12
C ILE A 735 -41.77 13.84 -19.14
N PRO A 736 -42.14 15.14 -19.04
CA PRO A 736 -41.69 16.16 -19.98
C PRO A 736 -40.16 16.40 -19.95
N ASN A 737 -39.57 16.63 -21.12
CA ASN A 737 -38.17 17.03 -21.24
C ASN A 737 -37.99 18.51 -20.88
N PRO A 738 -36.94 18.88 -20.11
CA PRO A 738 -36.67 20.27 -19.73
C PRO A 738 -36.41 21.20 -20.92
N ASP A 739 -35.97 20.66 -22.05
CA ASP A 739 -35.66 21.41 -23.28
C ASP A 739 -36.88 21.61 -24.19
N GLY A 740 -38.07 21.16 -23.77
CA GLY A 740 -39.31 21.29 -24.53
C GLY A 740 -39.44 20.35 -25.72
N SER A 741 -38.54 19.36 -25.87
CA SER A 741 -38.53 18.40 -27.00
C SER A 741 -39.62 17.31 -26.94
N GLY A 742 -40.55 17.39 -25.99
CA GLY A 742 -41.58 16.38 -25.75
C GLY A 742 -41.37 15.69 -24.40
N ASN A 743 -41.55 14.37 -24.33
CA ASN A 743 -41.35 13.58 -23.11
C ASN A 743 -40.08 12.73 -23.21
N TYR A 744 -39.50 12.35 -22.07
CA TYR A 744 -38.41 11.39 -21.98
C TYR A 744 -38.84 10.06 -22.62
N ARG A 745 -38.06 9.58 -23.58
CA ARG A 745 -38.27 8.30 -24.28
C ARG A 745 -36.93 7.64 -24.58
N ASN A 746 -36.91 6.31 -24.64
CA ASN A 746 -35.74 5.53 -25.05
C ASN A 746 -34.44 5.87 -24.28
N ILE A 747 -34.51 6.01 -22.96
CA ILE A 747 -33.30 6.28 -22.15
C ILE A 747 -32.36 5.05 -22.25
N PRO A 748 -31.14 5.18 -22.80
CA PRO A 748 -30.29 4.03 -23.06
C PRO A 748 -29.60 3.56 -21.77
N LYS A 749 -29.52 2.22 -21.57
CA LYS A 749 -28.65 1.63 -20.55
C LYS A 749 -27.19 2.00 -20.81
N THR A 750 -26.44 2.23 -19.74
CA THR A 750 -25.02 2.60 -19.82
C THR A 750 -24.18 1.45 -20.36
N LYS A 751 -23.34 1.77 -21.34
CA LYS A 751 -22.28 0.91 -21.85
C LYS A 751 -20.99 1.17 -21.07
N PRO A 752 -20.05 0.20 -21.03
CA PRO A 752 -18.76 0.42 -20.43
C PRO A 752 -18.04 1.64 -21.03
N GLU A 753 -17.54 2.49 -20.14
CA GLU A 753 -16.57 3.53 -20.48
C GLU A 753 -15.25 2.86 -20.83
N LYS A 754 -14.61 3.33 -21.91
CA LYS A 754 -13.37 2.73 -22.41
C LYS A 754 -12.30 3.77 -22.63
N MET A 755 -11.07 3.43 -22.25
CA MET A 755 -9.87 4.17 -22.62
C MET A 755 -8.98 3.28 -23.47
N LYS A 756 -8.62 3.75 -24.66
CA LYS A 756 -7.55 3.19 -25.46
C LYS A 756 -6.31 4.05 -25.25
N SER A 757 -5.19 3.43 -24.91
CA SER A 757 -3.94 4.11 -24.61
C SER A 757 -2.83 3.56 -25.49
N PHE A 758 -2.10 4.46 -26.14
CA PHE A 758 -0.82 4.17 -26.81
C PHE A 758 0.28 4.84 -25.99
N GLU A 759 1.30 4.09 -25.62
CA GLU A 759 2.40 4.56 -24.80
C GLU A 759 3.75 4.23 -25.44
N PHE A 760 4.65 5.20 -25.47
CA PHE A 760 6.05 5.00 -25.80
C PHE A 760 6.88 5.41 -24.58
N ALA A 761 7.78 4.54 -24.13
CA ALA A 761 8.72 4.83 -23.08
C ALA A 761 10.16 4.58 -23.51
N ALA A 762 11.07 5.44 -23.10
CA ALA A 762 12.51 5.28 -23.22
C ALA A 762 13.13 5.34 -21.82
N ASN A 763 13.89 4.32 -21.46
CA ASN A 763 14.63 4.24 -20.21
C ASN A 763 16.11 4.19 -20.53
N TYR A 764 16.87 5.14 -20.00
CA TYR A 764 18.30 5.22 -20.19
C TYR A 764 19.03 5.25 -18.85
N ARG A 765 19.87 4.26 -18.61
CA ARG A 765 20.79 4.22 -17.47
C ARG A 765 22.13 4.80 -17.94
N PHE A 766 22.46 6.00 -17.51
CA PHE A 766 23.71 6.64 -17.93
C PHE A 766 24.94 5.97 -17.28
N ASN A 767 24.78 5.52 -16.03
CA ASN A 767 25.73 4.69 -15.28
C ASN A 767 24.97 4.01 -14.13
N GLU A 768 25.67 3.28 -13.25
CA GLU A 768 25.08 2.56 -12.11
C GLU A 768 24.23 3.43 -11.16
N ASN A 769 24.42 4.74 -11.16
CA ASN A 769 23.72 5.65 -10.25
C ASN A 769 22.63 6.50 -10.92
N TRP A 770 22.68 6.74 -12.23
CA TRP A 770 21.77 7.67 -12.91
C TRP A 770 20.84 6.95 -13.88
N ASP A 771 19.53 7.11 -13.66
CA ASP A 771 18.47 6.59 -14.53
C ASP A 771 17.57 7.73 -15.03
N PHE A 772 17.26 7.70 -16.33
CA PHE A 772 16.39 8.64 -17.01
C PHE A 772 15.21 7.90 -17.62
N GLU A 773 13.99 8.35 -17.36
CA GLU A 773 12.75 7.82 -17.95
C GLU A 773 12.04 8.94 -18.71
N ILE A 774 11.61 8.64 -19.94
CA ILE A 774 10.65 9.46 -20.68
C ILE A 774 9.51 8.55 -21.08
N VAL A 775 8.29 8.90 -20.68
CA VAL A 775 7.06 8.24 -21.10
C VAL A 775 6.20 9.25 -21.83
N THR A 776 5.76 8.93 -23.04
CA THR A 776 4.78 9.71 -23.79
C THR A 776 3.57 8.85 -24.06
N PHE A 777 2.39 9.43 -23.99
CA PHE A 777 1.15 8.70 -24.19
C PHE A 777 0.10 9.49 -24.95
N TYR A 778 -0.77 8.76 -25.64
CA TYR A 778 -1.98 9.25 -26.25
C TYR A 778 -3.16 8.41 -25.79
N ASN A 779 -4.14 9.05 -25.15
CA ASN A 779 -5.35 8.39 -24.68
C ASN A 779 -6.56 8.85 -25.47
N ARG A 780 -7.42 7.90 -25.84
CA ARG A 780 -8.74 8.13 -26.42
C ARG A 780 -9.79 7.49 -25.52
N VAL A 781 -10.62 8.31 -24.89
CA VAL A 781 -11.69 7.90 -23.99
C VAL A 781 -13.03 7.99 -24.71
N LYS A 782 -13.86 6.95 -24.60
CA LYS A 782 -15.19 6.84 -25.22
C LYS A 782 -16.22 6.36 -24.22
N ASN A 783 -17.49 6.68 -24.51
CA ASN A 783 -18.63 6.33 -23.67
C ASN A 783 -18.42 6.81 -22.23
N ILE A 784 -17.92 8.03 -22.05
CA ILE A 784 -17.67 8.59 -20.72
C ILE A 784 -18.97 8.49 -19.92
N ILE A 785 -18.93 7.79 -18.79
CA ILE A 785 -20.07 7.68 -17.89
C ILE A 785 -20.13 8.98 -17.10
N ASP A 786 -21.27 9.64 -17.20
CA ASP A 786 -21.58 10.94 -16.61
C ASP A 786 -22.94 10.87 -15.91
N VAL A 787 -23.28 11.90 -15.16
CA VAL A 787 -24.55 12.01 -14.45
C VAL A 787 -25.52 12.89 -15.25
N GLY A 788 -26.67 12.32 -15.60
CA GLY A 788 -27.82 13.03 -16.14
C GLY A 788 -28.81 13.37 -15.04
N VAL A 789 -29.57 14.44 -15.25
CA VAL A 789 -30.57 14.89 -14.29
C VAL A 789 -31.85 15.30 -15.01
N MET A 790 -32.99 14.84 -14.50
CA MET A 790 -34.33 15.17 -14.94
C MET A 790 -34.98 16.08 -13.88
N PHE A 791 -35.10 17.37 -14.16
CA PHE A 791 -35.76 18.37 -13.30
C PHE A 791 -37.09 18.81 -13.90
N GLN A 792 -38.00 19.30 -13.07
CA GLN A 792 -39.14 20.12 -13.52
C GLN A 792 -39.35 21.36 -12.66
N ASP A 793 -39.95 22.40 -13.26
CA ASP A 793 -40.61 23.50 -12.53
C ASP A 793 -41.78 22.96 -11.70
N SER A 794 -41.60 22.96 -10.38
CA SER A 794 -42.56 22.47 -9.38
C SER A 794 -43.94 23.11 -9.45
N ALA A 795 -44.09 24.24 -10.15
CA ALA A 795 -45.37 24.92 -10.32
C ALA A 795 -46.32 24.25 -11.33
N VAL A 796 -45.83 23.34 -12.19
CA VAL A 796 -46.58 22.84 -13.35
C VAL A 796 -46.89 21.34 -13.29
N PHE A 797 -46.01 20.50 -12.71
CA PHE A 797 -46.24 19.06 -12.54
C PHE A 797 -45.26 18.50 -11.50
N GLN A 798 -45.76 17.64 -10.62
CA GLN A 798 -44.95 16.90 -9.65
C GLN A 798 -44.47 15.61 -10.30
N MET A 799 -43.17 15.32 -10.24
CA MET A 799 -42.65 14.06 -10.75
C MET A 799 -43.34 12.88 -10.02
N PRO A 800 -43.88 11.90 -10.75
CA PRO A 800 -44.46 10.72 -10.12
C PRO A 800 -43.34 9.83 -9.56
N GLN A 801 -43.70 8.99 -8.59
CA GLN A 801 -42.88 7.83 -8.24
C GLN A 801 -42.83 6.87 -9.44
N VAL A 802 -41.65 6.37 -9.78
CA VAL A 802 -41.41 5.49 -10.93
C VAL A 802 -40.84 4.17 -10.44
N GLY A 803 -41.62 3.08 -10.57
CA GLY A 803 -41.28 1.81 -9.91
C GLY A 803 -41.23 1.99 -8.38
N ASN A 804 -40.09 1.65 -7.75
CA ASN A 804 -39.84 1.99 -6.34
C ASN A 804 -39.00 3.27 -6.16
N ASP A 805 -38.65 3.98 -7.23
CA ASP A 805 -37.82 5.18 -7.14
C ASP A 805 -38.70 6.41 -6.94
N GLU A 806 -38.36 7.24 -5.96
CA GLU A 806 -39.07 8.48 -5.63
C GLU A 806 -38.26 9.70 -6.10
N PRO A 807 -38.90 10.77 -6.57
CA PRO A 807 -38.20 12.01 -6.89
C PRO A 807 -37.47 12.55 -5.66
N GLY A 808 -36.26 13.06 -5.87
CA GLY A 808 -35.46 13.62 -4.78
C GLY A 808 -35.99 14.95 -4.24
N ASP A 809 -35.37 15.45 -3.17
CA ASP A 809 -35.74 16.70 -2.47
C ASP A 809 -35.89 17.94 -3.39
N TRP A 810 -35.28 17.93 -4.58
CA TRP A 810 -35.32 19.01 -5.57
C TRP A 810 -36.38 18.79 -6.68
N ASN A 811 -37.31 17.86 -6.48
CA ASN A 811 -38.37 17.47 -7.43
C ASN A 811 -37.85 16.90 -8.75
N GLY A 812 -36.93 15.94 -8.69
CA GLY A 812 -36.58 15.16 -9.87
C GLY A 812 -35.62 14.00 -9.64
N PHE A 813 -35.16 13.42 -10.75
CA PHE A 813 -34.35 12.21 -10.77
C PHE A 813 -32.96 12.44 -11.36
N TRP A 814 -31.92 11.86 -10.77
CA TRP A 814 -30.61 11.75 -11.41
C TRP A 814 -30.30 10.30 -11.78
N PHE A 815 -29.56 10.11 -12.86
CA PHE A 815 -29.27 8.79 -13.42
C PHE A 815 -27.92 8.79 -14.15
N TYR A 816 -27.29 7.63 -14.27
CA TYR A 816 -26.07 7.51 -15.05
C TYR A 816 -26.38 7.42 -16.55
N LYS A 817 -25.59 8.11 -17.36
CA LYS A 817 -25.65 8.06 -18.82
C LYS A 817 -24.26 8.03 -19.44
N ASN A 818 -24.15 7.56 -20.68
CA ASN A 818 -22.92 7.81 -21.45
C ASN A 818 -23.04 9.14 -22.19
N ASN A 819 -21.97 9.93 -22.20
CA ASN A 819 -21.83 11.01 -23.16
C ASN A 819 -21.41 10.43 -24.53
N ASN A 820 -22.13 10.82 -25.57
CA ASN A 820 -21.81 10.45 -26.95
C ASN A 820 -20.53 11.18 -27.40
N GLY A 821 -19.67 10.47 -28.14
CA GLY A 821 -18.42 11.02 -28.66
C GLY A 821 -17.18 10.55 -27.89
N GLU A 822 -16.13 11.36 -27.92
CA GLU A 822 -14.83 10.99 -27.38
C GLU A 822 -14.03 12.18 -26.83
N LEU A 823 -13.10 11.86 -25.94
CA LEU A 823 -12.06 12.73 -25.42
C LEU A 823 -10.71 12.18 -25.87
N ARG A 824 -9.85 13.03 -26.42
CA ARG A 824 -8.47 12.70 -26.82
C ARG A 824 -7.51 13.59 -26.04
N GLN A 825 -6.50 12.99 -25.43
CA GLN A 825 -5.45 13.69 -24.71
C GLN A 825 -4.07 13.12 -25.03
N VAL A 826 -3.06 13.96 -24.91
CA VAL A 826 -1.65 13.58 -24.97
C VAL A 826 -0.96 13.99 -23.69
N GLY A 827 0.10 13.28 -23.34
CA GLY A 827 0.95 13.71 -22.24
C GLY A 827 2.35 13.13 -22.33
N ALA A 828 3.23 13.72 -21.52
CA ALA A 828 4.60 13.29 -21.33
C ALA A 828 4.94 13.31 -19.84
N GLU A 829 5.68 12.30 -19.39
CA GLU A 829 6.19 12.14 -18.04
C GLU A 829 7.71 11.95 -18.15
N PHE A 830 8.47 12.80 -17.48
CA PHE A 830 9.93 12.78 -17.43
C PHE A 830 10.36 12.41 -16.02
N GLY A 831 11.33 11.52 -15.89
CA GLY A 831 11.92 11.10 -14.64
C GLY A 831 13.44 11.14 -14.70
N PHE A 832 14.05 11.74 -13.71
CA PHE A 832 15.49 11.81 -13.50
C PHE A 832 15.78 11.28 -12.11
N ASN A 833 16.42 10.12 -12.01
CA ASN A 833 16.68 9.46 -10.74
C ASN A 833 18.18 9.30 -10.55
N PHE A 834 18.64 9.61 -9.33
CA PHE A 834 19.98 9.30 -8.87
C PHE A 834 19.89 8.36 -7.68
N ARG A 835 20.69 7.31 -7.67
CA ARG A 835 20.76 6.37 -6.55
C ARG A 835 22.21 5.96 -6.32
N SER A 836 22.68 6.17 -5.11
CA SER A 836 23.93 5.64 -4.60
C SER A 836 23.67 4.95 -3.25
N ARG A 837 24.73 4.42 -2.62
CA ARG A 837 24.64 3.79 -1.29
C ARG A 837 24.00 4.70 -0.24
N SER A 838 24.26 6.00 -0.32
CA SER A 838 23.89 6.98 0.71
C SER A 838 22.90 8.03 0.24
N LEU A 839 22.62 8.14 -1.06
CA LEU A 839 21.77 9.20 -1.58
C LEU A 839 20.83 8.64 -2.64
N GLU A 840 19.55 8.95 -2.51
CA GLU A 840 18.55 8.68 -3.54
C GLU A 840 17.79 9.96 -3.81
N MET A 841 17.70 10.36 -5.07
CA MET A 841 17.02 11.58 -5.49
C MET A 841 16.18 11.29 -6.72
N GLY A 842 15.06 11.96 -6.85
CA GLY A 842 14.24 11.88 -8.06
C GLY A 842 13.62 13.23 -8.39
N LEU A 843 13.70 13.62 -9.65
CA LEU A 843 12.97 14.74 -10.23
C LEU A 843 12.02 14.19 -11.30
N ASN A 844 10.73 14.39 -11.11
CA ASN A 844 9.70 13.97 -12.05
C ASN A 844 8.88 15.17 -12.52
N HIS A 845 8.61 15.26 -13.81
CA HIS A 845 7.72 16.27 -14.37
C HIS A 845 6.68 15.61 -15.28
N SER A 846 5.41 15.95 -15.10
CA SER A 846 4.31 15.44 -15.93
C SER A 846 3.54 16.59 -16.57
N VAL A 847 3.29 16.49 -17.87
CA VAL A 847 2.45 17.41 -18.64
C VAL A 847 1.36 16.62 -19.36
N VAL A 848 0.11 17.09 -19.29
CA VAL A 848 -1.02 16.49 -20.03
C VAL A 848 -1.86 17.59 -20.64
N ARG A 849 -2.34 17.36 -21.86
CA ARG A 849 -3.17 18.31 -22.61
C ARG A 849 -4.31 17.58 -23.31
N VAL A 850 -5.46 18.24 -23.35
CA VAL A 850 -6.59 17.83 -24.19
C VAL A 850 -6.28 18.21 -25.64
N VAL A 851 -6.33 17.23 -26.54
CA VAL A 851 -6.17 17.45 -27.99
C VAL A 851 -7.51 17.82 -28.61
N SER A 852 -8.56 17.11 -28.22
CA SER A 852 -9.91 17.36 -28.72
C SER A 852 -10.93 16.67 -27.83
N ALA A 853 -12.11 17.26 -27.72
CA ALA A 853 -13.26 16.66 -27.08
C ALA A 853 -14.52 16.93 -27.90
N SER A 854 -15.43 15.97 -27.94
CA SER A 854 -16.80 16.16 -28.42
C SER A 854 -17.54 17.14 -27.51
N SER A 855 -18.47 17.94 -28.05
CA SER A 855 -19.16 18.99 -27.30
C SER A 855 -19.89 18.48 -26.05
N GLN A 856 -20.40 17.25 -26.10
CA GLN A 856 -21.08 16.59 -24.99
C GLN A 856 -20.17 16.29 -23.79
N ASN A 857 -18.84 16.29 -23.98
CA ASN A 857 -17.87 16.07 -22.92
C ASN A 857 -17.36 17.38 -22.29
N ILE A 858 -17.69 18.54 -22.87
CA ILE A 858 -17.38 19.86 -22.31
C ILE A 858 -18.31 20.12 -21.12
N GLY A 859 -17.75 20.54 -19.98
CA GLY A 859 -18.50 20.70 -18.73
C GLY A 859 -18.98 19.39 -18.10
N GLY A 860 -18.58 18.24 -18.64
CA GLY A 860 -18.93 16.92 -18.12
C GLY A 860 -17.97 16.44 -17.04
N MET A 861 -17.85 15.12 -16.93
CA MET A 861 -17.01 14.45 -15.94
C MET A 861 -15.55 14.96 -15.87
N TYR A 862 -14.88 15.14 -17.01
CA TYR A 862 -13.42 15.36 -17.05
C TYR A 862 -12.97 16.77 -17.45
N LEU A 863 -13.84 17.56 -18.06
CA LEU A 863 -13.48 18.84 -18.65
C LEU A 863 -14.27 19.96 -18.01
N THR A 864 -13.67 21.14 -17.97
CA THR A 864 -14.34 22.36 -17.54
C THR A 864 -15.43 22.78 -18.53
N THR A 865 -16.30 23.70 -18.12
CA THR A 865 -17.30 24.32 -18.99
C THR A 865 -16.71 25.28 -20.03
N ASP A 866 -15.40 25.58 -19.98
CA ASP A 866 -14.71 26.40 -20.98
C ASP A 866 -14.57 25.62 -22.30
N SER A 867 -15.47 25.92 -23.24
CA SER A 867 -15.51 25.28 -24.55
C SER A 867 -14.38 25.71 -25.50
N GLU A 868 -13.72 26.84 -25.25
CA GLU A 868 -12.67 27.37 -26.10
C GLU A 868 -11.33 26.68 -25.81
N ASN A 869 -10.90 26.67 -24.55
CA ASN A 869 -9.58 26.16 -24.16
C ASN A 869 -9.59 24.71 -23.66
N LYS A 870 -10.77 24.16 -23.34
CA LYS A 870 -10.98 22.72 -23.03
C LYS A 870 -10.04 22.17 -21.96
N HIS A 871 -9.96 22.85 -20.82
CA HIS A 871 -9.11 22.44 -19.72
C HIS A 871 -9.63 21.20 -18.99
N HIS A 872 -8.71 20.44 -18.42
CA HIS A 872 -9.06 19.39 -17.46
C HIS A 872 -9.69 20.00 -16.21
N ARG A 873 -10.78 19.40 -15.73
CA ARG A 873 -11.45 19.79 -14.49
C ARG A 873 -10.60 19.39 -13.29
N ALA A 874 -10.33 20.35 -12.39
CA ALA A 874 -9.63 20.11 -11.12
C ALA A 874 -8.26 19.42 -11.27
N TYR A 875 -7.56 19.66 -12.38
CA TYR A 875 -6.24 19.07 -12.64
C TYR A 875 -5.19 20.13 -12.99
N PRO A 876 -4.03 20.12 -12.31
CA PRO A 876 -2.87 20.88 -12.74
C PRO A 876 -2.23 20.16 -13.92
N GLU A 877 -2.34 20.77 -15.10
CA GLU A 877 -1.86 20.17 -16.34
C GLU A 877 -0.32 20.09 -16.46
N ASN A 878 0.42 20.62 -15.48
CA ASN A 878 1.87 20.55 -15.36
C ASN A 878 2.20 20.33 -13.87
N VAL A 879 2.90 19.25 -13.54
CA VAL A 879 3.23 18.92 -12.14
C VAL A 879 4.68 18.47 -12.04
N THR A 880 5.45 19.12 -11.17
CA THR A 880 6.83 18.76 -10.83
C THR A 880 6.87 18.17 -9.43
N ARG A 881 7.59 17.06 -9.28
CA ARG A 881 7.88 16.40 -8.02
C ARG A 881 9.37 16.23 -7.88
N PHE A 882 9.90 16.54 -6.71
CA PHE A 882 11.29 16.35 -6.39
C PHE A 882 11.41 15.71 -5.01
N PHE A 883 12.27 14.71 -4.88
CA PHE A 883 12.57 14.13 -3.58
C PHE A 883 14.07 13.87 -3.40
N ILE A 884 14.50 13.90 -2.15
CA ILE A 884 15.83 13.51 -1.68
C ILE A 884 15.65 12.61 -0.48
N LEU A 885 16.29 11.45 -0.49
CA LEU A 885 16.50 10.57 0.65
C LEU A 885 18.00 10.39 0.84
N TYR A 886 18.56 10.95 1.91
CA TYR A 886 19.99 10.94 2.18
C TYR A 886 20.27 10.17 3.48
N SER A 887 21.20 9.23 3.45
CA SER A 887 21.62 8.39 4.57
C SER A 887 23.14 8.20 4.51
N PRO A 888 23.92 9.24 4.83
CA PRO A 888 25.38 9.25 4.63
C PRO A 888 26.12 8.29 5.54
N ILE A 889 25.70 8.20 6.80
CA ILE A 889 26.36 7.42 7.84
C ILE A 889 25.25 6.94 8.78
N LYS A 890 25.22 5.65 9.15
CA LYS A 890 24.44 5.25 10.32
C LYS A 890 25.05 5.95 11.54
N PRO A 891 24.28 6.75 12.29
CA PRO A 891 22.84 6.59 12.51
C PRO A 891 21.85 7.54 11.78
N LEU A 892 22.27 8.44 10.89
CA LEU A 892 21.44 9.55 10.39
C LEU A 892 20.82 9.30 9.01
N ALA A 893 19.53 9.60 8.86
CA ALA A 893 18.83 9.72 7.58
C ALA A 893 18.04 11.03 7.49
N LEU A 894 18.04 11.67 6.32
CA LEU A 894 17.33 12.89 5.99
C LEU A 894 16.39 12.64 4.80
N SER A 895 15.25 13.31 4.80
CA SER A 895 14.34 13.33 3.66
C SER A 895 13.84 14.73 3.35
N LEU A 896 13.61 14.97 2.07
CA LEU A 896 13.02 16.19 1.55
C LEU A 896 12.09 15.81 0.40
N ASN A 897 10.87 16.31 0.40
CA ASN A 897 9.92 16.13 -0.68
C ASN A 897 9.34 17.49 -1.07
N TYR A 898 9.38 17.81 -2.36
CA TYR A 898 8.88 19.06 -2.92
C TYR A 898 7.95 18.77 -4.10
N LEU A 899 6.74 19.31 -4.03
CA LEU A 899 5.74 19.26 -5.10
C LEU A 899 5.47 20.69 -5.55
N TYR A 900 5.39 20.88 -6.87
CA TYR A 900 5.06 22.16 -7.48
C TYR A 900 4.08 21.94 -8.64
N PHE A 901 3.04 22.76 -8.68
CA PHE A 901 2.19 22.89 -9.87
C PHE A 901 1.76 24.36 -10.03
N PRO A 902 1.75 24.90 -11.25
CA PRO A 902 1.62 26.35 -11.46
C PRO A 902 0.18 26.84 -11.39
N ASN A 903 -0.78 26.22 -12.09
CA ASN A 903 -2.19 26.58 -12.11
C ASN A 903 -3.05 25.34 -12.42
N TRP A 904 -4.32 25.41 -12.06
CA TRP A 904 -5.35 24.44 -12.41
C TRP A 904 -6.68 25.18 -12.67
N TYR A 905 -7.70 24.48 -13.15
CA TYR A 905 -8.98 25.08 -13.49
C TYR A 905 -10.13 24.45 -12.71
N SER A 906 -11.00 25.30 -12.16
CA SER A 906 -12.22 24.86 -11.48
C SER A 906 -13.22 24.25 -12.47
N PRO A 907 -14.25 23.52 -12.01
CA PRO A 907 -15.27 22.94 -12.89
C PRO A 907 -15.90 23.94 -13.88
N ASN A 908 -16.10 25.19 -13.43
CA ASN A 908 -16.69 26.26 -14.25
C ASN A 908 -15.68 26.93 -15.21
N GLY A 909 -14.43 26.45 -15.26
CA GLY A 909 -13.38 26.99 -16.12
C GLY A 909 -12.58 28.15 -15.53
N ASN A 910 -12.83 28.54 -14.28
CA ASN A 910 -12.05 29.61 -13.65
C ASN A 910 -10.63 29.13 -13.37
N ARG A 911 -9.64 29.94 -13.75
CA ARG A 911 -8.24 29.68 -13.45
C ARG A 911 -7.98 29.89 -11.96
N VAL A 912 -7.35 28.91 -11.33
CA VAL A 912 -6.91 28.95 -9.93
C VAL A 912 -5.39 28.87 -9.88
N GLU A 913 -4.78 29.72 -9.06
CA GLU A 913 -3.34 29.66 -8.83
C GLU A 913 -2.97 28.31 -8.18
N GLY A 914 -1.86 27.74 -8.63
CA GLY A 914 -1.34 26.48 -8.12
C GLY A 914 -0.62 26.65 -6.80
N SER A 915 0.12 25.61 -6.40
CA SER A 915 0.67 25.51 -5.05
C SER A 915 2.02 24.82 -5.01
N GLN A 916 2.67 24.93 -3.86
CA GLN A 916 3.91 24.26 -3.56
C GLN A 916 3.81 23.59 -2.20
N LEU A 917 4.28 22.34 -2.12
CA LEU A 917 4.32 21.60 -0.87
C LEU A 917 5.75 21.16 -0.60
N LEU A 918 6.30 21.57 0.54
CA LEU A 918 7.61 21.15 1.03
C LEU A 918 7.45 20.37 2.33
N ASN A 919 7.95 19.15 2.34
CA ASN A 919 8.01 18.28 3.50
C ASN A 919 9.47 17.91 3.76
N ALA A 920 9.84 17.77 5.03
CA ALA A 920 11.18 17.33 5.42
C ALA A 920 11.11 16.38 6.60
N GLY A 921 12.05 15.44 6.65
CA GLY A 921 12.17 14.48 7.74
C GLY A 921 13.62 14.23 8.13
N VAL A 922 13.82 13.88 9.38
CA VAL A 922 15.11 13.46 9.95
C VAL A 922 14.85 12.22 10.77
N ALA A 923 15.59 11.14 10.54
CA ALA A 923 15.59 9.94 11.36
C ALA A 923 17.00 9.68 11.89
N TYR A 924 17.10 9.24 13.14
CA TYR A 924 18.33 9.01 13.86
C TYR A 924 18.24 7.71 14.67
N ASP A 925 19.11 6.76 14.36
CA ASP A 925 19.28 5.52 15.13
C ASP A 925 20.03 5.84 16.43
N ILE A 926 19.32 5.93 17.55
CA ILE A 926 19.93 6.17 18.88
C ILE A 926 20.79 4.96 19.28
N THR A 927 20.31 3.76 18.95
CA THR A 927 21.04 2.49 19.10
C THR A 927 20.71 1.60 17.89
N GLU A 928 21.31 0.41 17.81
CA GLU A 928 20.98 -0.56 16.75
C GLU A 928 19.49 -0.98 16.75
N ASN A 929 18.82 -0.83 17.89
CA ASN A 929 17.43 -1.26 18.10
C ASN A 929 16.44 -0.10 18.24
N MET A 930 16.91 1.14 18.33
CA MET A 930 16.05 2.29 18.65
C MET A 930 16.28 3.44 17.67
N GLU A 931 15.20 3.86 17.01
CA GLU A 931 15.18 4.98 16.07
C GLU A 931 14.24 6.08 16.59
N ILE A 932 14.66 7.33 16.45
CA ILE A 932 13.79 8.51 16.57
C ILE A 932 13.71 9.20 15.21
N ALA A 933 12.51 9.57 14.79
CA ALA A 933 12.30 10.36 13.59
C ALA A 933 11.44 11.59 13.86
N VAL A 934 11.76 12.70 13.22
CA VAL A 934 10.99 13.95 13.24
C VAL A 934 10.60 14.27 11.82
N THR A 935 9.32 14.49 11.57
CA THR A 935 8.79 14.85 10.26
C THR A 935 8.04 16.17 10.34
N GLY A 936 8.29 17.06 9.40
CA GLY A 936 7.52 18.29 9.17
C GLY A 936 6.87 18.28 7.79
N LYS A 937 5.60 18.68 7.72
CA LYS A 937 4.78 18.73 6.49
C LYS A 937 4.28 20.15 6.25
N ASN A 938 4.15 20.53 4.97
CA ASN A 938 3.73 21.86 4.52
C ASN A 938 4.55 22.98 5.19
N LEU A 939 5.88 22.88 5.11
CA LEU A 939 6.81 23.82 5.75
C LEU A 939 6.73 25.23 5.18
N LEU A 940 6.25 25.37 3.94
CA LEU A 940 5.99 26.67 3.29
C LEU A 940 4.63 27.27 3.67
N ASN A 941 3.80 26.53 4.40
CA ASN A 941 2.52 26.96 4.94
C ASN A 941 1.48 27.45 3.90
N TYR A 942 1.55 26.92 2.67
CA TYR A 942 0.60 27.26 1.60
C TYR A 942 -0.84 26.86 1.95
N THR A 943 -1.79 27.67 1.50
CA THR A 943 -3.22 27.60 1.87
C THR A 943 -4.06 26.71 0.97
N ASN A 944 -3.59 26.33 -0.22
CA ASN A 944 -4.36 25.48 -1.13
C ASN A 944 -3.46 24.40 -1.75
N PRO A 945 -3.07 23.35 -1.00
CA PRO A 945 -2.06 22.40 -1.47
C PRO A 945 -2.57 21.46 -2.59
N PHE A 946 -3.89 21.33 -2.81
CA PHE A 946 -4.46 20.36 -3.76
C PHE A 946 -5.66 20.93 -4.54
N PRO A 947 -5.91 20.46 -5.78
CA PRO A 947 -7.11 20.82 -6.55
C PRO A 947 -8.41 20.31 -5.93
N MET A 948 -9.54 20.96 -6.29
CA MET A 948 -10.87 20.61 -5.79
C MET A 948 -11.95 20.53 -6.88
N ASN A 949 -12.90 19.62 -6.69
CA ASN A 949 -13.95 19.30 -7.64
C ASN A 949 -15.30 20.02 -7.39
N ALA A 950 -15.50 20.61 -6.20
CA ALA A 950 -16.78 21.19 -5.79
C ALA A 950 -16.94 22.67 -6.17
N ASN A 951 -18.19 23.07 -6.49
CA ASN A 951 -18.58 24.47 -6.62
C ASN A 951 -18.64 25.10 -5.23
N ALA A 952 -17.64 25.89 -4.84
CA ALA A 952 -17.83 26.88 -3.78
C ALA A 952 -18.92 27.85 -4.26
N GLY A 953 -20.15 27.66 -3.78
CA GLY A 953 -21.32 28.35 -4.31
C GLY A 953 -21.22 29.87 -4.22
N GLY A 954 -21.14 30.55 -5.36
CA GLY A 954 -21.30 32.00 -5.48
C GLY A 954 -20.63 32.58 -6.72
N ARG A 955 -21.27 33.56 -7.37
CA ARG A 955 -20.75 34.24 -8.56
C ARG A 955 -19.56 35.18 -8.30
N ASP A 956 -19.12 35.35 -7.04
CA ASP A 956 -18.04 36.28 -6.66
C ASP A 956 -17.06 35.80 -5.56
N LEU A 957 -17.06 34.54 -5.11
CA LEU A 957 -16.22 34.07 -3.98
C LEU A 957 -15.89 32.56 -4.17
N SER A 958 -14.66 32.04 -4.19
CA SER A 958 -13.35 32.52 -3.73
C SER A 958 -12.22 31.61 -4.28
N ASP A 959 -10.99 32.13 -4.32
CA ASP A 959 -9.76 31.37 -4.59
C ASP A 959 -9.56 30.23 -3.58
N GLY A 960 -9.78 28.98 -4.00
CA GLY A 960 -9.46 27.74 -3.26
C GLY A 960 -10.32 27.53 -2.00
N ALA A 961 -10.68 26.29 -1.65
CA ALA A 961 -11.17 26.07 -0.29
C ALA A 961 -10.04 26.28 0.73
N ALA A 962 -10.41 26.47 2.00
CA ALA A 962 -9.46 26.66 3.09
C ALA A 962 -8.40 25.53 3.13
N SER A 963 -7.17 25.86 3.53
CA SER A 963 -6.10 24.88 3.70
C SER A 963 -6.51 23.76 4.64
N LEU A 964 -6.46 22.54 4.12
CA LEU A 964 -6.73 21.32 4.87
C LEU A 964 -5.72 21.05 5.98
N GLU A 965 -4.48 21.51 5.76
CA GLU A 965 -3.41 21.29 6.70
C GLU A 965 -2.36 22.39 6.53
N GLY A 966 -2.22 23.27 7.52
CA GLY A 966 -1.06 24.15 7.60
C GLY A 966 0.20 23.40 8.02
N THR A 967 1.27 24.13 8.34
CA THR A 967 2.49 23.49 8.82
C THR A 967 2.21 22.63 10.05
N THR A 968 2.60 21.36 9.98
CA THR A 968 2.46 20.36 11.04
C THR A 968 3.72 19.54 11.16
N TYR A 969 3.87 18.85 12.28
CA TYR A 969 5.01 17.99 12.55
C TYR A 969 4.67 16.92 13.58
N TRP A 970 5.44 15.84 13.57
CA TRP A 970 5.35 14.77 14.54
C TRP A 970 6.72 14.13 14.76
N VAL A 971 6.83 13.47 15.90
CA VAL A 971 7.97 12.68 16.32
C VAL A 971 7.53 11.24 16.41
N THR A 972 8.33 10.33 15.89
CA THR A 972 8.13 8.89 15.89
C THR A 972 9.29 8.23 16.63
N PHE A 973 8.97 7.34 17.55
CA PHE A 973 9.90 6.47 18.24
C PHE A 973 9.64 5.04 17.79
N LYS A 974 10.69 4.33 17.42
CA LYS A 974 10.62 2.95 16.99
C LYS A 974 11.63 2.11 17.76
N TYR A 975 11.17 0.98 18.29
CA TYR A 975 12.02 0.02 18.98
C TYR A 975 11.87 -1.37 18.34
N THR A 976 12.99 -2.00 18.01
CA THR A 976 13.07 -3.34 17.43
C THR A 976 13.66 -4.28 18.49
N PHE A 977 12.93 -5.34 18.83
CA PHE A 977 13.28 -6.33 19.84
C PHE A 977 14.10 -7.48 19.26
#